data_AF-A0A523YGJ6-F1
#
_entry.id   AF-A0A523YGJ6-F1
#
_cell.length_a   1.000
_cell.length_b   1.000
_cell.length_c   1.000
_cell.angle_alpha   90.00
_cell.angle_beta   90.00
_cell.angle_gamma   90.00
#
_symmetry.space_group_name_H-M   'P 1'
#
loop_
_entity.id
_entity.type
_entity.pdbx_description
1 polymer ?
#
loop_
_entity_poly.entity_id
_entity_poly.type
_entity_poly.pdbx_seq_one_letter_code
_entity_poly.pdbx_strand_id
1 'polypeptide(L)'
;MNRVLVKLVSILLGTLMIADVSAVAFINNGNDGDQSSPQGASKTIWVDDDFVDDPPNHKWDTIQEGVDDADNGDTVYVFSGTYYENVVVDKTIDLEGENPFDTIIDGGGSGDVVRMTEFQVTLKNFTITNSGFFPSDAGIKPESGRNIIVGNNVSSNGNGISVDHYSRYNAISGNLIGWNRQDGINARSTSSYNTISGNTIISNDGAGIEIHSDYNIISGNNIRWNEGYGIYLGASHNTVSGNNVSSNDNDGIYVSGYYAYNTVSNNNISSNNDEGICLFRSYYNTISGNTISNHENAISIFWSENELVTDNLMLENGIVLYGDSLSHWNTHVIDTLNTVNGKPVYYRKNATGGFIPSYAGQVILANSTGVTVDNLKVNNASIGIQLGFSSGNRILNNNASSNYGAGVRLFYSHNNNISNNDMISTNIWGISIGESNNNTITNNTAMNSLAGILVSRSSNNTIAYNTASSNRWYGIYLESSANNTVSHNTASHNALYGIHSVDSNNNTIDHDVISANLWDGISFNRTSNHNVVSNNTISGNGDYGIRLVDESVGNLLYHNNIKYNTKGAFDTHPKDNDWHHPIMLEGNYWSDYVGVDDGSGTGKHAIAGDWIGDTLIPHPQEDYDFYPFVRENGWIFPQNIAPVADAGQDQTVYVGDVVRFDGSGSYDPDAGWETTTVDSSGRVGGFTSMALDSRGYPHISYLDSDNWDLKYARWNGSSWNVEGVDTAGKVGSYSSIAVDSNDNPHISYYEIINYSKDGDLKYAKWTGTNWSIETVDSDGDAGYALTSIALDSNGYPHIAYYVDEYYYDLRYARWNGSDWNIEVVDSSGNVGLYPFITLDGNDYAHICYYAATNTELRYARWTGTNW
;
A
#
# COMPACT_ATOMS: atom_id res chain seq x y z
N MET A 1 -44.94 18.47 -25.57
CA MET A 1 -43.86 18.13 -26.53
C MET A 1 -43.55 16.62 -26.53
N ASN A 2 -44.53 15.76 -26.14
CA ASN A 2 -44.35 14.34 -25.75
C ASN A 2 -45.12 13.35 -26.65
N ARG A 3 -45.23 13.60 -27.96
CA ARG A 3 -45.84 12.62 -28.89
C ARG A 3 -44.97 12.28 -30.10
N VAL A 4 -43.73 12.77 -30.14
CA VAL A 4 -42.79 12.57 -31.25
C VAL A 4 -41.65 11.61 -30.89
N LEU A 5 -41.37 11.37 -29.60
CA LEU A 5 -40.32 10.43 -29.18
C LEU A 5 -40.73 8.95 -29.33
N VAL A 6 -42.00 8.61 -29.13
CA VAL A 6 -42.51 7.22 -29.24
C VAL A 6 -42.46 6.70 -30.69
N LYS A 7 -42.46 7.58 -31.70
CA LYS A 7 -42.35 7.19 -33.12
C LYS A 7 -40.91 7.12 -33.66
N LEU A 8 -39.92 7.59 -32.92
CA LEU A 8 -38.52 7.63 -33.38
C LEU A 8 -37.70 6.41 -32.93
N VAL A 9 -38.19 5.61 -31.98
CA VAL A 9 -37.53 4.36 -31.53
C VAL A 9 -37.91 3.15 -32.41
N SER A 10 -38.99 3.23 -33.19
CA SER A 10 -39.49 2.14 -34.05
C SER A 10 -38.62 1.85 -35.29
N ILE A 11 -37.63 2.70 -35.60
CA ILE A 11 -36.81 2.61 -36.83
C ILE A 11 -35.41 2.00 -36.56
N LEU A 12 -35.02 1.77 -35.30
CA LEU A 12 -33.70 1.20 -34.96
C LEU A 12 -33.67 -0.30 -34.63
N LEU A 13 -34.80 -1.02 -34.76
CA LEU A 13 -34.94 -2.45 -34.39
C LEU A 13 -34.85 -3.42 -35.59
N GLY A 14 -34.30 -2.98 -36.72
CA GLY A 14 -34.31 -3.73 -37.98
C GLY A 14 -33.30 -4.89 -38.13
N THR A 15 -32.48 -5.18 -37.13
CA THR A 15 -31.54 -6.33 -37.17
C THR A 15 -31.16 -6.76 -35.75
N LEU A 16 -31.95 -7.60 -35.10
CA LEU A 16 -31.42 -8.47 -34.05
C LEU A 16 -32.20 -9.78 -34.01
N MET A 17 -31.45 -10.84 -33.76
CA MET A 17 -31.74 -12.22 -34.10
C MET A 17 -33.04 -12.74 -33.48
N ILE A 18 -33.76 -13.53 -34.29
CA ILE A 18 -34.67 -14.58 -33.82
C ILE A 18 -33.84 -15.46 -32.88
N ALA A 19 -34.02 -15.29 -31.57
CA ALA A 19 -33.49 -16.20 -30.59
C ALA A 19 -34.26 -17.52 -30.73
N ASP A 20 -33.49 -18.59 -30.93
CA ASP A 20 -33.94 -19.97 -31.02
C ASP A 20 -34.76 -20.33 -29.77
N VAL A 21 -36.07 -20.56 -29.94
CA VAL A 21 -37.02 -20.97 -28.87
C VAL A 21 -36.86 -22.46 -28.58
N SER A 22 -35.62 -22.96 -28.47
CA SER A 22 -35.32 -24.38 -28.30
C SER A 22 -35.05 -24.80 -26.85
N ALA A 23 -35.22 -23.90 -25.86
CA ALA A 23 -35.00 -24.19 -24.45
C ALA A 23 -36.27 -24.06 -23.58
N VAL A 24 -37.35 -24.75 -23.96
CA VAL A 24 -38.42 -25.12 -23.01
C VAL A 24 -38.35 -26.63 -22.82
N ALA A 25 -37.34 -27.09 -22.08
CA ALA A 25 -37.31 -28.47 -21.61
C ALA A 25 -38.32 -28.60 -20.47
N PHE A 26 -39.49 -29.15 -20.77
CA PHE A 26 -40.50 -29.52 -19.79
C PHE A 26 -39.88 -30.45 -18.73
N ILE A 27 -39.74 -29.98 -17.48
CA ILE A 27 -39.56 -30.87 -16.33
C ILE A 27 -40.94 -31.45 -16.01
N ASN A 28 -41.29 -32.51 -16.73
CA ASN A 28 -42.37 -33.41 -16.35
C ASN A 28 -41.79 -34.47 -15.41
N ASN A 29 -41.34 -34.07 -14.21
CA ASN A 29 -41.03 -35.02 -13.15
C ASN A 29 -42.29 -35.24 -12.33
N GLY A 30 -42.93 -36.37 -12.61
CA GLY A 30 -44.19 -36.79 -12.00
C GLY A 30 -44.07 -37.04 -10.50
N ASN A 31 -45.04 -36.51 -9.78
CA ASN A 31 -45.92 -37.23 -8.87
C ASN A 31 -46.82 -36.16 -8.25
N ASP A 32 -48.08 -36.15 -8.65
CA ASP A 32 -49.20 -36.05 -7.71
C ASP A 32 -50.47 -36.38 -8.47
N GLY A 33 -51.17 -37.39 -7.96
CA GLY A 33 -52.47 -37.78 -8.49
C GLY A 33 -53.50 -36.75 -8.06
N ASP A 34 -54.18 -36.14 -9.02
CA ASP A 34 -55.58 -35.84 -8.85
C ASP A 34 -56.30 -35.82 -10.22
N GLN A 35 -57.59 -36.06 -10.13
CA GLN A 35 -58.48 -36.68 -11.08
C GLN A 35 -58.71 -35.83 -12.33
N SER A 36 -58.41 -36.40 -13.51
CA SER A 36 -58.95 -35.92 -14.78
C SER A 36 -60.48 -36.11 -14.77
N SER A 37 -61.22 -35.05 -14.46
CA SER A 37 -62.62 -34.94 -14.88
C SER A 37 -62.69 -34.85 -16.41
N PRO A 38 -63.80 -35.23 -17.06
CA PRO A 38 -63.85 -35.37 -18.51
C PRO A 38 -63.71 -33.98 -19.16
N GLN A 39 -62.60 -33.78 -19.87
CA GLN A 39 -62.32 -32.60 -20.67
C GLN A 39 -63.43 -32.45 -21.73
N GLY A 40 -64.27 -31.43 -21.59
CA GLY A 40 -65.05 -30.93 -22.71
C GLY A 40 -64.10 -30.52 -23.84
N ALA A 41 -64.56 -30.53 -25.09
CA ALA A 41 -63.75 -30.01 -26.18
C ALA A 41 -63.44 -28.52 -25.88
N SER A 42 -62.15 -28.20 -25.73
CA SER A 42 -61.65 -26.82 -25.57
C SER A 42 -62.30 -25.92 -26.62
N LYS A 43 -62.91 -24.82 -26.16
CA LYS A 43 -63.57 -23.81 -27.01
C LYS A 43 -62.79 -22.50 -26.95
N THR A 44 -62.97 -21.69 -27.99
CA THR A 44 -62.47 -20.31 -28.03
C THR A 44 -63.60 -19.35 -27.69
N ILE A 45 -63.39 -18.52 -26.68
CA ILE A 45 -64.22 -17.38 -26.32
C ILE A 45 -63.63 -16.14 -26.98
N TRP A 46 -64.44 -15.36 -27.68
CA TRP A 46 -64.01 -14.17 -28.42
C TRP A 46 -64.43 -12.91 -27.65
N VAL A 47 -63.48 -11.98 -27.46
CA VAL A 47 -63.66 -10.70 -26.76
C VAL A 47 -63.21 -9.56 -27.68
N ASP A 48 -64.02 -8.51 -27.81
CA ASP A 48 -63.76 -7.34 -28.65
C ASP A 48 -64.37 -6.07 -28.02
N ASP A 49 -63.65 -4.96 -27.94
CA ASP A 49 -64.07 -3.76 -27.21
C ASP A 49 -65.12 -2.91 -27.95
N ASP A 50 -65.27 -3.10 -29.27
CA ASP A 50 -66.17 -2.30 -30.10
C ASP A 50 -67.19 -3.10 -30.95
N PHE A 51 -67.13 -4.43 -30.90
CA PHE A 51 -67.95 -5.38 -31.66
C PHE A 51 -67.83 -5.24 -33.19
N VAL A 52 -66.67 -4.83 -33.70
CA VAL A 52 -66.42 -4.59 -35.13
C VAL A 52 -65.56 -5.72 -35.70
N ASP A 53 -66.06 -6.36 -36.77
CA ASP A 53 -65.43 -7.51 -37.44
C ASP A 53 -65.46 -8.85 -36.65
N ASP A 54 -66.41 -8.96 -35.71
CA ASP A 54 -66.64 -10.15 -34.88
C ASP A 54 -66.97 -11.45 -35.64
N PRO A 55 -66.44 -12.60 -35.19
CA PRO A 55 -66.87 -13.91 -35.68
C PRO A 55 -68.33 -14.20 -35.29
N PRO A 56 -69.06 -15.03 -36.07
CA PRO A 56 -70.40 -15.47 -35.69
C PRO A 56 -70.34 -16.20 -34.35
N ASN A 57 -70.96 -15.63 -33.31
CA ASN A 57 -70.98 -16.04 -31.89
C ASN A 57 -69.96 -15.36 -30.95
N HIS A 58 -69.44 -14.17 -31.29
CA HIS A 58 -68.88 -13.25 -30.29
C HIS A 58 -69.92 -12.90 -29.20
N LYS A 59 -69.46 -12.68 -27.96
CA LYS A 59 -70.33 -12.47 -26.79
C LYS A 59 -69.96 -11.32 -25.86
N TRP A 60 -68.69 -10.91 -25.75
CA TRP A 60 -68.19 -10.13 -24.60
C TRP A 60 -67.37 -8.92 -25.04
N ASP A 61 -67.59 -7.76 -24.42
CA ASP A 61 -66.82 -6.53 -24.63
C ASP A 61 -65.78 -6.23 -23.55
N THR A 62 -65.70 -7.09 -22.54
CA THR A 62 -64.66 -7.05 -21.51
C THR A 62 -63.92 -8.37 -21.42
N ILE A 63 -62.62 -8.32 -21.10
CA ILE A 63 -61.80 -9.52 -20.96
C ILE A 63 -62.27 -10.34 -19.77
N GLN A 64 -62.64 -9.69 -18.65
CA GLN A 64 -63.13 -10.41 -17.47
C GLN A 64 -64.39 -11.24 -17.76
N GLU A 65 -65.34 -10.74 -18.55
CA GLU A 65 -66.52 -11.54 -18.92
C GLU A 65 -66.15 -12.73 -19.81
N GLY A 66 -65.16 -12.58 -20.69
CA GLY A 66 -64.58 -13.67 -21.46
C GLY A 66 -63.96 -14.75 -20.57
N VAL A 67 -63.21 -14.34 -19.54
CA VAL A 67 -62.66 -15.24 -18.51
C VAL A 67 -63.78 -15.92 -17.73
N ASP A 68 -64.83 -15.20 -17.36
CA ASP A 68 -65.97 -15.72 -16.60
C ASP A 68 -66.79 -16.78 -17.38
N ASP A 69 -66.90 -16.68 -18.71
CA ASP A 69 -67.58 -17.68 -19.60
C ASP A 69 -66.70 -18.88 -19.99
N ALA A 70 -65.39 -18.77 -19.80
CA ALA A 70 -64.44 -19.84 -20.09
C ALA A 70 -64.57 -21.01 -19.09
N ASP A 71 -64.32 -22.23 -19.57
CA ASP A 71 -64.09 -23.41 -18.76
C ASP A 71 -62.58 -23.72 -18.73
N ASN A 72 -62.12 -24.54 -17.76
CA ASN A 72 -60.72 -24.95 -17.71
C ASN A 72 -60.30 -25.67 -19.01
N GLY A 73 -59.21 -25.20 -19.63
CA GLY A 73 -58.66 -25.67 -20.89
C GLY A 73 -59.10 -24.86 -22.12
N ASP A 74 -59.92 -23.83 -21.94
CA ASP A 74 -60.36 -22.95 -23.04
C ASP A 74 -59.35 -21.85 -23.37
N THR A 75 -59.57 -21.21 -24.52
CA THR A 75 -58.85 -20.01 -24.94
C THR A 75 -59.78 -18.81 -24.90
N VAL A 76 -59.36 -17.73 -24.25
CA VAL A 76 -59.99 -16.41 -24.37
C VAL A 76 -59.13 -15.59 -25.35
N TYR A 77 -59.67 -15.38 -26.55
CA TYR A 77 -59.02 -14.61 -27.61
C TYR A 77 -59.57 -13.18 -27.63
N VAL A 78 -58.67 -12.21 -27.52
CA VAL A 78 -58.99 -10.79 -27.37
C VAL A 78 -58.51 -10.01 -28.58
N PHE A 79 -59.44 -9.39 -29.31
CA PHE A 79 -59.14 -8.56 -30.47
C PHE A 79 -58.45 -7.25 -30.07
N SER A 80 -57.74 -6.65 -31.02
CA SER A 80 -57.03 -5.38 -30.85
C SER A 80 -57.98 -4.28 -30.36
N GLY A 81 -57.66 -3.65 -29.24
CA GLY A 81 -58.55 -2.74 -28.53
C GLY A 81 -57.92 -2.26 -27.23
N THR A 82 -58.52 -1.26 -26.58
CA THR A 82 -58.06 -0.79 -25.26
C THR A 82 -59.10 -1.11 -24.20
N TYR A 83 -58.77 -2.10 -23.38
CA TYR A 83 -59.60 -2.62 -22.31
C TYR A 83 -59.20 -1.97 -20.99
N TYR A 84 -60.08 -1.13 -20.44
CA TYR A 84 -59.85 -0.42 -19.17
C TYR A 84 -60.37 -1.27 -18.00
N GLU A 85 -59.56 -2.20 -17.55
CA GLU A 85 -59.94 -3.17 -16.52
C GLU A 85 -58.75 -3.72 -15.74
N ASN A 86 -59.05 -4.33 -14.60
CA ASN A 86 -58.12 -5.18 -13.84
C ASN A 86 -58.64 -6.62 -13.94
N VAL A 87 -57.91 -7.49 -14.63
CA VAL A 87 -58.34 -8.86 -14.95
C VAL A 87 -57.84 -9.84 -13.90
N VAL A 88 -58.74 -10.69 -13.39
CA VAL A 88 -58.41 -11.82 -12.52
C VAL A 88 -58.64 -13.11 -13.29
N VAL A 89 -57.57 -13.85 -13.55
CA VAL A 89 -57.60 -15.16 -14.21
C VAL A 89 -57.58 -16.26 -13.15
N ASP A 90 -58.76 -16.78 -12.84
CA ASP A 90 -59.01 -17.79 -11.80
C ASP A 90 -59.33 -19.18 -12.37
N LYS A 91 -59.03 -19.40 -13.66
CA LYS A 91 -59.23 -20.66 -14.39
C LYS A 91 -57.98 -21.02 -15.18
N THR A 92 -57.74 -22.30 -15.41
CA THR A 92 -56.64 -22.79 -16.26
C THR A 92 -56.98 -22.54 -17.73
N ILE A 93 -56.62 -21.38 -18.27
CA ILE A 93 -56.95 -20.97 -19.64
C ILE A 93 -55.74 -20.39 -20.39
N ASP A 94 -55.87 -20.33 -21.72
CA ASP A 94 -55.00 -19.50 -22.56
C ASP A 94 -55.67 -18.14 -22.80
N LEU A 95 -55.13 -17.07 -22.20
CA LEU A 95 -55.53 -15.70 -22.48
C LEU A 95 -54.58 -15.12 -23.54
N GLU A 96 -55.13 -14.87 -24.73
CA GLU A 96 -54.37 -14.51 -25.94
C GLU A 96 -54.89 -13.21 -26.55
N GLY A 97 -54.01 -12.22 -26.64
CA GLY A 97 -54.26 -11.02 -27.42
C GLY A 97 -53.97 -11.27 -28.90
N GLU A 98 -54.70 -10.57 -29.77
CA GLU A 98 -54.45 -10.59 -31.21
C GLU A 98 -53.01 -10.15 -31.53
N ASN A 99 -52.57 -9.07 -30.90
CA ASN A 99 -51.23 -8.52 -31.13
C ASN A 99 -50.76 -7.62 -29.95
N PRO A 100 -49.51 -7.78 -29.47
CA PRO A 100 -49.03 -7.04 -28.31
C PRO A 100 -48.88 -5.52 -28.49
N PHE A 101 -49.08 -4.97 -29.69
CA PHE A 101 -48.93 -3.52 -29.95
C PHE A 101 -50.23 -2.73 -29.81
N ASP A 102 -51.37 -3.39 -29.92
CA ASP A 102 -52.71 -2.79 -30.02
C ASP A 102 -53.78 -3.52 -29.22
N THR A 103 -53.54 -4.74 -28.74
CA THR A 103 -54.35 -5.35 -27.67
C THR A 103 -53.85 -4.89 -26.29
N ILE A 104 -54.52 -3.91 -25.69
CA ILE A 104 -54.04 -3.20 -24.49
C ILE A 104 -54.97 -3.48 -23.29
N ILE A 105 -54.41 -3.90 -22.17
CA ILE A 105 -55.09 -3.91 -20.86
C ILE A 105 -54.53 -2.73 -20.03
N ASP A 106 -55.39 -1.77 -19.72
CA ASP A 106 -55.07 -0.56 -18.94
C ASP A 106 -55.75 -0.62 -17.56
N GLY A 107 -54.96 -0.75 -16.50
CA GLY A 107 -55.45 -0.87 -15.12
C GLY A 107 -55.97 0.43 -14.49
N GLY A 108 -56.06 1.53 -15.24
CA GLY A 108 -56.66 2.78 -14.78
C GLY A 108 -55.94 3.48 -13.62
N GLY A 109 -54.70 3.08 -13.31
CA GLY A 109 -53.90 3.62 -12.21
C GLY A 109 -54.26 3.01 -10.84
N SER A 110 -54.87 1.82 -10.80
CA SER A 110 -55.23 1.13 -9.56
C SER A 110 -54.91 -0.36 -9.61
N GLY A 111 -54.42 -0.90 -8.49
CA GLY A 111 -54.19 -2.33 -8.28
C GLY A 111 -53.25 -2.98 -9.31
N ASP A 112 -53.30 -4.30 -9.36
CA ASP A 112 -52.60 -5.09 -10.37
C ASP A 112 -53.42 -5.14 -11.67
N VAL A 113 -52.79 -5.05 -12.84
CA VAL A 113 -53.53 -5.05 -14.12
C VAL A 113 -54.03 -6.45 -14.46
N VAL A 114 -53.16 -7.46 -14.39
CA VAL A 114 -53.53 -8.87 -14.59
C VAL A 114 -53.03 -9.71 -13.41
N ARG A 115 -53.95 -10.38 -12.72
CA ARG A 115 -53.66 -11.33 -11.64
C ARG A 115 -53.97 -12.74 -12.09
N MET A 116 -53.02 -13.65 -11.91
CA MET A 116 -53.18 -15.06 -12.28
C MET A 116 -53.21 -15.88 -10.99
N THR A 117 -54.41 -16.24 -10.54
CA THR A 117 -54.62 -16.93 -9.26
C THR A 117 -54.76 -18.44 -9.42
N GLU A 118 -54.98 -18.93 -10.63
CA GLU A 118 -55.06 -20.36 -10.96
C GLU A 118 -53.78 -20.83 -11.67
N PHE A 119 -53.41 -22.11 -11.52
CA PHE A 119 -52.21 -22.67 -12.13
C PHE A 119 -52.39 -22.96 -13.64
N GLN A 120 -51.28 -23.09 -14.36
CA GLN A 120 -51.25 -23.45 -15.79
C GLN A 120 -51.97 -22.45 -16.71
N VAL A 121 -51.98 -21.18 -16.36
CA VAL A 121 -52.52 -20.12 -17.22
C VAL A 121 -51.45 -19.67 -18.21
N THR A 122 -51.82 -19.51 -19.47
CA THR A 122 -51.00 -18.83 -20.47
C THR A 122 -51.49 -17.40 -20.67
N LEU A 123 -50.60 -16.41 -20.60
CA LEU A 123 -50.88 -15.02 -20.91
C LEU A 123 -49.91 -14.56 -22.01
N LYS A 124 -50.44 -14.18 -23.18
CA LYS A 124 -49.60 -13.79 -24.31
C LYS A 124 -50.19 -12.72 -25.21
N ASN A 125 -49.30 -11.97 -25.86
CA ASN A 125 -49.60 -10.99 -26.90
C ASN A 125 -50.43 -9.77 -26.45
N PHE A 126 -50.22 -9.28 -25.22
CA PHE A 126 -50.84 -8.04 -24.74
C PHE A 126 -49.82 -6.93 -24.52
N THR A 127 -50.27 -5.67 -24.64
CA THR A 127 -49.70 -4.56 -23.86
C THR A 127 -50.43 -4.46 -22.52
N ILE A 128 -49.68 -4.41 -21.42
CA ILE A 128 -50.22 -4.36 -20.05
C ILE A 128 -49.66 -3.13 -19.34
N THR A 129 -50.54 -2.21 -18.94
CA THR A 129 -50.13 -0.87 -18.53
C THR A 129 -50.99 -0.25 -17.43
N ASN A 130 -50.44 0.82 -16.83
CA ASN A 130 -51.13 1.70 -15.90
C ASN A 130 -51.67 0.98 -14.65
N SER A 131 -50.87 0.10 -14.04
CA SER A 131 -51.15 -0.43 -12.70
C SER A 131 -51.19 0.68 -11.63
N GLY A 132 -51.63 0.31 -10.43
CA GLY A 132 -51.60 1.14 -9.24
C GLY A 132 -50.21 1.61 -8.79
N PHE A 133 -50.21 2.54 -7.84
CA PHE A 133 -49.02 3.23 -7.35
C PHE A 133 -48.39 2.60 -6.11
N PHE A 134 -49.00 1.58 -5.52
CA PHE A 134 -48.40 0.94 -4.34
C PHE A 134 -47.19 0.10 -4.76
N PRO A 135 -46.17 -0.04 -3.89
CA PRO A 135 -44.97 -0.84 -4.18
C PRO A 135 -45.23 -2.32 -4.50
N SER A 136 -46.41 -2.84 -4.17
CA SER A 136 -46.82 -4.20 -4.50
C SER A 136 -47.53 -4.30 -5.84
N ASP A 137 -47.98 -3.19 -6.43
CA ASP A 137 -48.81 -3.21 -7.63
C ASP A 137 -47.95 -3.54 -8.86
N ALA A 138 -48.46 -4.39 -9.73
CA ALA A 138 -47.75 -4.86 -10.91
C ALA A 138 -48.62 -4.82 -12.17
N GLY A 139 -47.97 -4.79 -13.33
CA GLY A 139 -48.64 -5.07 -14.59
C GLY A 139 -49.17 -6.50 -14.60
N ILE A 140 -48.30 -7.47 -14.35
CA ILE A 140 -48.66 -8.89 -14.26
C ILE A 140 -48.25 -9.45 -12.92
N LYS A 141 -49.17 -10.10 -12.21
CA LYS A 141 -48.91 -10.76 -10.93
C LYS A 141 -49.37 -12.22 -10.95
N PRO A 142 -48.46 -13.17 -11.25
CA PRO A 142 -48.73 -14.58 -10.99
C PRO A 142 -48.68 -14.86 -9.48
N GLU A 143 -49.79 -15.37 -8.95
CA GLU A 143 -49.98 -15.79 -7.55
C GLU A 143 -50.14 -17.32 -7.43
N SER A 144 -49.89 -18.03 -8.53
CA SER A 144 -49.95 -19.49 -8.66
C SER A 144 -48.75 -20.01 -9.47
N GLY A 145 -48.65 -21.34 -9.62
CA GLY A 145 -47.54 -21.98 -10.31
C GLY A 145 -47.82 -22.41 -11.76
N ARG A 146 -46.75 -22.78 -12.47
CA ARG A 146 -46.79 -23.36 -13.83
C ARG A 146 -47.43 -22.47 -14.90
N ASN A 147 -47.50 -21.17 -14.68
CA ASN A 147 -48.03 -20.23 -15.66
C ASN A 147 -46.99 -19.89 -16.72
N ILE A 148 -47.47 -19.52 -17.91
CA ILE A 148 -46.65 -19.10 -19.05
C ILE A 148 -46.99 -17.65 -19.36
N ILE A 149 -46.03 -16.75 -19.21
CA ILE A 149 -46.18 -15.32 -19.54
C ILE A 149 -45.23 -15.03 -20.70
N VAL A 150 -45.76 -14.87 -21.92
CA VAL A 150 -44.94 -14.84 -23.14
C VAL A 150 -45.34 -13.78 -24.16
N GLY A 151 -44.37 -13.07 -24.72
CA GLY A 151 -44.61 -12.15 -25.85
C GLY A 151 -45.43 -10.91 -25.50
N ASN A 152 -45.45 -10.50 -24.23
CA ASN A 152 -46.19 -9.32 -23.78
C ASN A 152 -45.30 -8.07 -23.74
N ASN A 153 -45.92 -6.90 -23.85
CA ASN A 153 -45.31 -5.59 -23.61
C ASN A 153 -45.82 -5.01 -22.28
N VAL A 154 -44.96 -4.93 -21.26
CA VAL A 154 -45.35 -4.55 -19.89
C VAL A 154 -44.67 -3.24 -19.53
N SER A 155 -45.45 -2.15 -19.45
CA SER A 155 -44.88 -0.81 -19.27
C SER A 155 -45.76 0.16 -18.50
N SER A 156 -45.15 1.19 -17.90
CA SER A 156 -45.84 2.22 -17.11
C SER A 156 -46.60 1.69 -15.88
N ASN A 157 -46.13 0.57 -15.32
CA ASN A 157 -46.68 -0.03 -14.10
C ASN A 157 -45.84 0.35 -12.86
N GLY A 158 -46.26 -0.11 -11.68
CA GLY A 158 -45.43 -0.14 -10.47
C GLY A 158 -44.23 -1.04 -10.71
N ASN A 159 -44.41 -2.34 -10.49
CA ASN A 159 -43.52 -3.37 -11.05
C ASN A 159 -44.02 -3.82 -12.43
N GLY A 160 -43.13 -4.26 -13.31
CA GLY A 160 -43.56 -4.91 -14.55
C GLY A 160 -44.27 -6.23 -14.27
N ILE A 161 -43.50 -7.24 -13.86
CA ILE A 161 -44.00 -8.56 -13.48
C ILE A 161 -43.55 -8.89 -12.06
N SER A 162 -44.50 -9.22 -11.17
CA SER A 162 -44.23 -9.53 -9.77
C SER A 162 -44.65 -10.95 -9.44
N VAL A 163 -43.70 -11.88 -9.30
CA VAL A 163 -43.97 -13.28 -8.93
C VAL A 163 -44.06 -13.40 -7.41
N ASP A 164 -45.23 -13.78 -6.91
CA ASP A 164 -45.55 -13.70 -5.47
C ASP A 164 -46.32 -14.94 -4.95
N HIS A 165 -46.62 -15.00 -3.66
CA HIS A 165 -47.47 -16.03 -3.03
C HIS A 165 -47.00 -17.48 -3.23
N TYR A 166 -45.71 -17.77 -3.00
CA TYR A 166 -45.15 -19.13 -3.13
C TYR A 166 -45.29 -19.70 -4.55
N SER A 167 -45.35 -18.83 -5.56
CA SER A 167 -45.52 -19.20 -6.96
C SER A 167 -44.28 -19.92 -7.50
N ARG A 168 -44.49 -21.08 -8.11
CA ARG A 168 -43.41 -21.97 -8.54
C ARG A 168 -43.56 -22.42 -9.98
N TYR A 169 -42.44 -22.67 -10.65
CA TYR A 169 -42.42 -23.22 -12.01
C TYR A 169 -43.09 -22.34 -13.07
N ASN A 170 -43.20 -21.03 -12.84
CA ASN A 170 -43.67 -20.11 -13.87
C ASN A 170 -42.58 -19.87 -14.91
N ALA A 171 -42.98 -19.71 -16.16
CA ALA A 171 -42.12 -19.41 -17.30
C ALA A 171 -42.45 -18.01 -17.83
N ILE A 172 -41.55 -17.06 -17.63
CA ILE A 172 -41.65 -15.67 -18.10
C ILE A 172 -40.66 -15.50 -19.24
N SER A 173 -41.14 -15.42 -20.48
CA SER A 173 -40.24 -15.42 -21.64
C SER A 173 -40.63 -14.52 -22.81
N GLY A 174 -39.64 -13.98 -23.52
CA GLY A 174 -39.88 -13.19 -24.74
C GLY A 174 -40.71 -11.92 -24.52
N ASN A 175 -40.79 -11.40 -23.30
CA ASN A 175 -41.54 -10.18 -22.99
C ASN A 175 -40.66 -8.94 -23.16
N LEU A 176 -41.26 -7.82 -23.54
CA LEU A 176 -40.66 -6.49 -23.48
C LEU A 176 -41.17 -5.80 -22.20
N ILE A 177 -40.27 -5.48 -21.28
CA ILE A 177 -40.66 -4.97 -19.96
C ILE A 177 -39.86 -3.70 -19.69
N GLY A 178 -40.53 -2.55 -19.61
CA GLY A 178 -39.80 -1.31 -19.42
C GLY A 178 -40.65 -0.12 -19.04
N TRP A 179 -39.98 0.96 -18.64
CA TRP A 179 -40.65 2.19 -18.17
C TRP A 179 -41.60 1.93 -17.01
N ASN A 180 -41.25 0.99 -16.12
CA ASN A 180 -41.99 0.75 -14.88
C ASN A 180 -41.34 1.55 -13.74
N ARG A 181 -42.17 1.99 -12.79
CA ARG A 181 -41.77 2.88 -11.68
C ARG A 181 -40.93 2.19 -10.60
N GLN A 182 -40.74 0.88 -10.72
CA GLN A 182 -39.97 0.01 -9.84
C GLN A 182 -39.24 -1.03 -10.68
N ASP A 183 -39.20 -2.29 -10.25
CA ASP A 183 -38.44 -3.34 -10.94
C ASP A 183 -39.15 -3.78 -12.23
N GLY A 184 -38.36 -4.20 -13.21
CA GLY A 184 -38.89 -4.86 -14.41
C GLY A 184 -39.57 -6.17 -14.04
N ILE A 185 -38.81 -7.10 -13.45
CA ILE A 185 -39.33 -8.35 -12.90
C ILE A 185 -38.84 -8.51 -11.46
N ASN A 186 -39.73 -8.90 -10.55
CA ASN A 186 -39.31 -9.36 -9.23
C ASN A 186 -39.90 -10.73 -8.86
N ALA A 187 -39.23 -11.45 -7.96
CA ALA A 187 -39.74 -12.68 -7.36
C ALA A 187 -39.52 -12.67 -5.84
N ARG A 188 -40.62 -12.71 -5.09
CA ARG A 188 -40.64 -12.61 -3.62
C ARG A 188 -41.47 -13.75 -3.00
N SER A 189 -41.55 -13.79 -1.67
CA SER A 189 -42.43 -14.72 -0.93
C SER A 189 -42.19 -16.21 -1.21
N THR A 190 -40.91 -16.62 -1.28
CA THR A 190 -40.52 -18.03 -1.51
C THR A 190 -41.02 -18.59 -2.84
N SER A 191 -41.10 -17.72 -3.85
CA SER A 191 -41.44 -18.06 -5.23
C SER A 191 -40.23 -18.68 -5.95
N SER A 192 -40.05 -19.98 -5.75
CA SER A 192 -38.88 -20.75 -6.23
C SER A 192 -39.11 -21.47 -7.55
N TYR A 193 -38.04 -21.92 -8.21
CA TYR A 193 -38.12 -22.73 -9.44
C TYR A 193 -38.78 -22.04 -10.63
N ASN A 194 -38.85 -20.71 -10.64
CA ASN A 194 -39.34 -19.95 -11.79
C ASN A 194 -38.22 -19.74 -12.82
N THR A 195 -38.60 -19.65 -14.09
CA THR A 195 -37.69 -19.41 -15.22
C THR A 195 -38.03 -18.07 -15.86
N ILE A 196 -37.05 -17.17 -15.90
CA ILE A 196 -37.13 -15.87 -16.55
C ILE A 196 -36.14 -15.89 -17.72
N SER A 197 -36.63 -15.99 -18.96
CA SER A 197 -35.74 -16.19 -20.11
C SER A 197 -36.07 -15.43 -21.39
N GLY A 198 -35.04 -14.95 -22.09
CA GLY A 198 -35.24 -14.28 -23.39
C GLY A 198 -36.04 -12.98 -23.34
N ASN A 199 -36.18 -12.35 -22.18
CA ASN A 199 -36.91 -11.08 -22.04
C ASN A 199 -36.00 -9.89 -22.37
N THR A 200 -36.59 -8.79 -22.87
CA THR A 200 -35.93 -7.50 -23.00
C THR A 200 -36.43 -6.57 -21.90
N ILE A 201 -35.55 -6.18 -20.98
CA ILE A 201 -35.91 -5.43 -19.77
C ILE A 201 -35.16 -4.11 -19.74
N ILE A 202 -35.88 -3.00 -19.91
CA ILE A 202 -35.24 -1.70 -20.20
C ILE A 202 -35.88 -0.52 -19.45
N SER A 203 -35.06 0.44 -19.03
CA SER A 203 -35.56 1.74 -18.57
C SER A 203 -36.60 1.65 -17.46
N ASN A 204 -36.38 0.77 -16.48
CA ASN A 204 -37.16 0.73 -15.26
C ASN A 204 -36.46 1.56 -14.17
N ASP A 205 -37.23 2.20 -13.30
CA ASP A 205 -36.70 3.06 -12.22
C ASP A 205 -36.05 2.23 -11.09
N GLY A 206 -36.34 0.92 -11.03
CA GLY A 206 -35.72 -0.04 -10.11
C GLY A 206 -34.69 -0.95 -10.79
N ALA A 207 -34.54 -2.17 -10.28
CA ALA A 207 -33.69 -3.17 -10.93
C ALA A 207 -34.34 -3.71 -12.21
N GLY A 208 -33.53 -4.22 -13.14
CA GLY A 208 -34.05 -5.00 -14.26
C GLY A 208 -34.76 -6.27 -13.74
N ILE A 209 -34.03 -7.09 -12.98
CA ILE A 209 -34.58 -8.27 -12.32
C ILE A 209 -34.15 -8.30 -10.84
N GLU A 210 -35.09 -8.48 -9.92
CA GLU A 210 -34.80 -8.66 -8.49
C GLU A 210 -35.36 -9.99 -7.94
N ILE A 211 -34.51 -10.86 -7.39
CA ILE A 211 -34.89 -12.17 -6.87
C ILE A 211 -34.57 -12.30 -5.39
N HIS A 212 -35.62 -12.46 -4.58
CA HIS A 212 -35.56 -12.75 -3.14
C HIS A 212 -36.14 -14.14 -2.83
N SER A 213 -36.03 -15.08 -3.77
CA SER A 213 -36.48 -16.47 -3.61
C SER A 213 -35.48 -17.45 -4.23
N ASP A 214 -35.42 -18.67 -3.68
CA ASP A 214 -34.38 -19.63 -4.05
C ASP A 214 -34.68 -20.39 -5.35
N TYR A 215 -33.67 -21.02 -5.95
CA TYR A 215 -33.81 -21.98 -7.06
C TYR A 215 -34.44 -21.43 -8.35
N ASN A 216 -34.36 -20.13 -8.61
CA ASN A 216 -34.82 -19.53 -9.86
C ASN A 216 -33.74 -19.54 -10.94
N ILE A 217 -34.17 -19.55 -12.20
CA ILE A 217 -33.31 -19.53 -13.38
C ILE A 217 -33.57 -18.25 -14.17
N ILE A 218 -32.53 -17.45 -14.37
CA ILE A 218 -32.55 -16.23 -15.18
C ILE A 218 -31.61 -16.42 -16.36
N SER A 219 -32.13 -16.54 -17.59
CA SER A 219 -31.27 -16.86 -18.74
C SER A 219 -31.59 -16.18 -20.06
N GLY A 220 -30.56 -15.79 -20.82
CA GLY A 220 -30.75 -15.23 -22.16
C GLY A 220 -31.49 -13.88 -22.20
N ASN A 221 -31.61 -13.15 -21.09
CA ASN A 221 -32.31 -11.87 -21.04
C ASN A 221 -31.39 -10.73 -21.48
N ASN A 222 -31.97 -9.66 -22.03
CA ASN A 222 -31.29 -8.42 -22.41
C ASN A 222 -31.74 -7.28 -21.49
N ILE A 223 -30.87 -6.86 -20.56
CA ILE A 223 -31.21 -6.00 -19.42
C ILE A 223 -30.35 -4.74 -19.47
N ARG A 224 -30.98 -3.58 -19.69
CA ARG A 224 -30.22 -2.33 -19.89
C ARG A 224 -30.96 -1.05 -19.53
N TRP A 225 -30.19 -0.01 -19.18
CA TRP A 225 -30.70 1.34 -18.89
C TRP A 225 -31.70 1.39 -17.73
N ASN A 226 -31.59 0.48 -16.77
CA ASN A 226 -32.38 0.56 -15.54
C ASN A 226 -31.65 1.45 -14.52
N GLU A 227 -32.39 2.22 -13.73
CA GLU A 227 -31.83 3.15 -12.74
C GLU A 227 -31.30 2.42 -11.48
N GLY A 228 -31.59 1.12 -11.34
CA GLY A 228 -31.01 0.24 -10.31
C GLY A 228 -29.99 -0.75 -10.85
N TYR A 229 -29.93 -1.93 -10.22
CA TYR A 229 -29.09 -3.04 -10.67
C TYR A 229 -29.61 -3.64 -11.98
N GLY A 230 -28.73 -4.23 -12.78
CA GLY A 230 -29.17 -5.09 -13.87
C GLY A 230 -29.93 -6.31 -13.31
N ILE A 231 -29.26 -7.11 -12.49
CA ILE A 231 -29.84 -8.25 -11.77
C ILE A 231 -29.43 -8.18 -10.29
N TYR A 232 -30.39 -8.26 -9.39
CA TYR A 232 -30.15 -8.41 -7.95
C TYR A 232 -30.62 -9.79 -7.47
N LEU A 233 -29.70 -10.58 -6.91
CA LEU A 233 -29.96 -11.81 -6.15
C LEU A 233 -29.82 -11.58 -4.63
N GLY A 234 -30.95 -11.53 -3.93
CA GLY A 234 -31.04 -11.49 -2.47
C GLY A 234 -31.28 -12.85 -1.81
N ALA A 235 -31.31 -13.93 -2.60
CA ALA A 235 -31.63 -15.29 -2.16
C ALA A 235 -30.66 -16.33 -2.73
N SER A 236 -30.82 -17.60 -2.34
CA SER A 236 -29.82 -18.65 -2.53
C SER A 236 -30.14 -19.63 -3.67
N HIS A 237 -29.15 -20.38 -4.14
CA HIS A 237 -29.29 -21.45 -5.14
C HIS A 237 -29.93 -21.03 -6.49
N ASN A 238 -29.84 -19.75 -6.84
CA ASN A 238 -30.31 -19.22 -8.13
C ASN A 238 -29.23 -19.38 -9.21
N THR A 239 -29.67 -19.50 -10.46
CA THR A 239 -28.80 -19.58 -11.65
C THR A 239 -29.06 -18.40 -12.56
N VAL A 240 -28.02 -17.63 -12.86
CA VAL A 240 -28.03 -16.51 -13.80
C VAL A 240 -27.08 -16.82 -14.95
N SER A 241 -27.61 -17.08 -16.16
CA SER A 241 -26.76 -17.50 -17.26
C SER A 241 -27.10 -16.99 -18.66
N GLY A 242 -26.08 -16.66 -19.45
CA GLY A 242 -26.29 -16.25 -20.85
C GLY A 242 -27.00 -14.90 -21.02
N ASN A 243 -27.07 -14.07 -19.97
CA ASN A 243 -27.74 -12.77 -20.03
C ASN A 243 -26.80 -11.70 -20.58
N ASN A 244 -27.35 -10.70 -21.27
CA ASN A 244 -26.67 -9.47 -21.65
C ASN A 244 -27.12 -8.34 -20.72
N VAL A 245 -26.22 -7.85 -19.88
CA VAL A 245 -26.52 -6.88 -18.82
C VAL A 245 -25.64 -5.64 -18.98
N SER A 246 -26.24 -4.52 -19.39
CA SER A 246 -25.42 -3.35 -19.76
C SER A 246 -26.05 -2.00 -19.46
N SER A 247 -25.22 -1.01 -19.15
CA SER A 247 -25.66 0.39 -19.00
C SER A 247 -26.77 0.57 -17.96
N ASN A 248 -26.71 -0.16 -16.85
CA ASN A 248 -27.53 0.10 -15.68
C ASN A 248 -26.78 1.03 -14.71
N ASP A 249 -27.52 1.75 -13.88
CA ASP A 249 -26.96 2.83 -13.06
C ASP A 249 -26.23 2.34 -11.80
N ASN A 250 -26.47 1.10 -11.37
CA ASN A 250 -25.68 0.40 -10.35
C ASN A 250 -24.94 -0.81 -10.97
N ASP A 251 -24.58 -1.81 -10.17
CA ASP A 251 -23.91 -3.03 -10.65
C ASP A 251 -24.69 -3.76 -11.75
N GLY A 252 -23.95 -4.42 -12.64
CA GLY A 252 -24.53 -5.36 -13.59
C GLY A 252 -25.27 -6.48 -12.87
N ILE A 253 -24.56 -7.23 -12.01
CA ILE A 253 -25.13 -8.31 -11.20
C ILE A 253 -24.68 -8.16 -9.74
N TYR A 254 -25.63 -7.93 -8.85
CA TYR A 254 -25.39 -7.84 -7.41
C TYR A 254 -25.90 -9.11 -6.70
N VAL A 255 -25.07 -9.72 -5.87
CA VAL A 255 -25.39 -10.94 -5.12
C VAL A 255 -25.16 -10.70 -3.63
N SER A 256 -26.19 -10.92 -2.82
CA SER A 256 -26.11 -10.76 -1.37
C SER A 256 -26.75 -11.93 -0.62
N GLY A 257 -26.34 -12.12 0.64
CA GLY A 257 -26.93 -13.08 1.56
C GLY A 257 -25.94 -14.16 2.01
N TYR A 258 -25.83 -14.37 3.33
CA TYR A 258 -24.98 -15.41 3.89
C TYR A 258 -25.44 -16.79 3.37
N TYR A 259 -24.50 -17.64 2.92
CA TYR A 259 -24.79 -18.96 2.35
C TYR A 259 -25.67 -18.90 1.08
N ALA A 260 -25.19 -18.18 0.09
CA ALA A 260 -25.92 -17.90 -1.14
C ALA A 260 -25.92 -19.07 -2.13
N TYR A 261 -24.81 -19.78 -2.38
CA TYR A 261 -24.79 -20.91 -3.33
C TYR A 261 -25.33 -20.57 -4.74
N ASN A 262 -25.27 -19.31 -5.17
CA ASN A 262 -25.76 -18.91 -6.49
C ASN A 262 -24.72 -19.25 -7.57
N THR A 263 -25.20 -19.45 -8.81
CA THR A 263 -24.34 -19.63 -9.99
C THR A 263 -24.58 -18.49 -10.97
N VAL A 264 -23.53 -17.72 -11.28
CA VAL A 264 -23.55 -16.65 -12.29
C VAL A 264 -22.59 -17.05 -13.40
N SER A 265 -23.10 -17.45 -14.57
CA SER A 265 -22.25 -17.98 -15.63
C SER A 265 -22.57 -17.58 -17.06
N ASN A 266 -21.55 -17.42 -17.89
CA ASN A 266 -21.69 -17.13 -19.32
C ASN A 266 -22.49 -15.85 -19.63
N ASN A 267 -22.50 -14.87 -18.73
CA ASN A 267 -23.17 -13.59 -18.96
C ASN A 267 -22.21 -12.60 -19.66
N ASN A 268 -22.77 -11.72 -20.48
CA ASN A 268 -22.06 -10.58 -21.07
C ASN A 268 -22.46 -9.30 -20.31
N ILE A 269 -21.52 -8.69 -19.59
CA ILE A 269 -21.79 -7.61 -18.65
C ILE A 269 -20.92 -6.40 -19.01
N SER A 270 -21.52 -5.24 -19.31
CA SER A 270 -20.74 -4.11 -19.81
C SER A 270 -21.32 -2.73 -19.53
N SER A 271 -20.46 -1.72 -19.39
CA SER A 271 -20.83 -0.30 -19.30
C SER A 271 -21.88 0.05 -18.22
N ASN A 272 -22.01 -0.74 -17.17
CA ASN A 272 -22.74 -0.38 -15.95
C ASN A 272 -21.86 0.60 -15.14
N ASN A 273 -22.49 1.48 -14.36
CA ASN A 273 -21.77 2.58 -13.72
C ASN A 273 -20.87 2.11 -12.57
N ASP A 274 -21.27 1.07 -11.85
CA ASP A 274 -20.52 0.48 -10.74
C ASP A 274 -19.80 -0.82 -11.20
N GLU A 275 -19.95 -1.92 -10.47
CA GLU A 275 -19.26 -3.18 -10.75
C GLU A 275 -19.96 -4.02 -11.82
N GLY A 276 -19.18 -4.89 -12.47
CA GLY A 276 -19.78 -5.93 -13.31
C GLY A 276 -20.55 -6.95 -12.48
N ILE A 277 -19.85 -7.59 -11.55
CA ILE A 277 -20.43 -8.53 -10.60
C ILE A 277 -19.95 -8.15 -9.19
N CYS A 278 -20.88 -7.93 -8.28
CA CYS A 278 -20.60 -7.59 -6.90
C CYS A 278 -21.11 -8.70 -5.97
N LEU A 279 -20.22 -9.30 -5.17
CA LEU A 279 -20.53 -10.32 -4.17
C LEU A 279 -20.41 -9.72 -2.78
N PHE A 280 -21.52 -9.29 -2.20
CA PHE A 280 -21.53 -8.58 -0.94
C PHE A 280 -22.07 -9.44 0.20
N ARG A 281 -21.21 -9.78 1.17
CA ARG A 281 -21.55 -10.65 2.32
C ARG A 281 -22.29 -11.91 1.86
N SER A 282 -21.75 -12.51 0.81
CA SER A 282 -22.36 -13.61 0.07
C SER A 282 -21.36 -14.74 -0.05
N TYR A 283 -21.76 -15.96 0.30
CA TYR A 283 -20.83 -17.09 0.44
C TYR A 283 -21.17 -18.22 -0.53
N TYR A 284 -20.15 -18.98 -0.92
CA TYR A 284 -20.25 -20.23 -1.70
C TYR A 284 -20.84 -20.07 -3.11
N ASN A 285 -20.68 -18.92 -3.77
CA ASN A 285 -21.17 -18.75 -5.13
C ASN A 285 -20.16 -19.28 -6.16
N THR A 286 -20.67 -19.58 -7.36
CA THR A 286 -19.88 -19.94 -8.53
C THR A 286 -20.02 -18.87 -9.60
N ILE A 287 -18.91 -18.22 -9.96
CA ILE A 287 -18.83 -17.20 -11.00
C ILE A 287 -17.96 -17.72 -12.14
N SER A 288 -18.56 -18.02 -13.29
CA SER A 288 -17.80 -18.67 -14.37
C SER A 288 -18.18 -18.33 -15.81
N GLY A 289 -17.20 -18.29 -16.73
CA GLY A 289 -17.49 -18.10 -18.15
C GLY A 289 -18.01 -16.68 -18.52
N ASN A 290 -18.04 -15.73 -17.58
CA ASN A 290 -18.61 -14.41 -17.84
C ASN A 290 -17.62 -13.53 -18.62
N THR A 291 -18.14 -12.70 -19.54
CA THR A 291 -17.37 -11.65 -20.21
C THR A 291 -17.77 -10.30 -19.64
N ILE A 292 -16.82 -9.54 -19.10
CA ILE A 292 -17.09 -8.35 -18.29
C ILE A 292 -16.25 -7.16 -18.78
N SER A 293 -16.89 -6.00 -18.96
CA SER A 293 -16.26 -4.73 -19.38
C SER A 293 -16.99 -3.51 -18.80
N ASN A 294 -16.79 -3.20 -17.52
CA ASN A 294 -17.47 -2.08 -16.83
C ASN A 294 -16.50 -0.95 -16.46
N HIS A 295 -17.07 0.15 -15.99
CA HIS A 295 -16.34 1.36 -15.64
C HIS A 295 -15.53 1.23 -14.34
N GLU A 296 -15.89 0.31 -13.44
CA GLU A 296 -15.12 0.02 -12.22
C GLU A 296 -14.51 -1.40 -12.20
N ASN A 297 -14.82 -2.20 -11.18
CA ASN A 297 -14.29 -3.54 -10.99
C ASN A 297 -15.09 -4.55 -11.82
N ALA A 298 -14.40 -5.55 -12.38
CA ALA A 298 -15.09 -6.59 -13.12
C ALA A 298 -15.86 -7.49 -12.15
N ILE A 299 -15.16 -7.96 -11.13
CA ILE A 299 -15.70 -8.79 -10.04
C ILE A 299 -15.19 -8.24 -8.72
N SER A 300 -16.08 -7.72 -7.89
CA SER A 300 -15.78 -7.33 -6.51
C SER A 300 -16.28 -8.40 -5.53
N ILE A 301 -15.42 -8.77 -4.56
CA ILE A 301 -15.75 -9.73 -3.50
C ILE A 301 -15.61 -9.02 -2.16
N PHE A 302 -16.75 -8.64 -1.56
CA PHE A 302 -16.82 -7.83 -0.34
C PHE A 302 -17.29 -8.63 0.86
N TRP A 303 -16.43 -8.80 1.87
CA TRP A 303 -16.75 -9.51 3.12
C TRP A 303 -17.41 -10.88 2.85
N SER A 304 -16.92 -11.58 1.83
CA SER A 304 -17.48 -12.81 1.28
C SER A 304 -16.49 -13.96 1.47
N GLU A 305 -16.93 -15.21 1.39
CA GLU A 305 -16.11 -16.38 1.70
C GLU A 305 -16.43 -17.56 0.79
N ASN A 306 -15.43 -18.38 0.49
CA ASN A 306 -15.58 -19.66 -0.23
C ASN A 306 -16.16 -19.54 -1.65
N GLU A 307 -15.96 -18.39 -2.31
CA GLU A 307 -16.29 -18.20 -3.73
C GLU A 307 -15.46 -19.09 -4.66
N LEU A 308 -16.09 -19.62 -5.70
CA LEU A 308 -15.45 -20.25 -6.85
C LEU A 308 -15.53 -19.31 -8.06
N VAL A 309 -14.40 -18.77 -8.48
CA VAL A 309 -14.30 -17.86 -9.63
C VAL A 309 -13.36 -18.49 -10.67
N THR A 310 -13.88 -18.83 -11.84
CA THR A 310 -13.14 -19.59 -12.87
C THR A 310 -13.56 -19.19 -14.27
N ASP A 311 -12.64 -19.18 -15.23
CA ASP A 311 -12.94 -19.00 -16.65
C ASP A 311 -13.69 -17.69 -17.01
N ASN A 312 -13.48 -16.61 -16.25
CA ASN A 312 -14.06 -15.30 -16.60
C ASN A 312 -13.09 -14.46 -17.44
N LEU A 313 -13.61 -13.81 -18.49
CA LEU A 313 -12.87 -12.87 -19.34
C LEU A 313 -13.21 -11.44 -18.92
N MET A 314 -12.23 -10.73 -18.37
CA MET A 314 -12.38 -9.35 -17.92
C MET A 314 -11.59 -8.45 -18.87
N LEU A 315 -12.28 -7.50 -19.49
CA LEU A 315 -11.75 -6.57 -20.47
C LEU A 315 -11.65 -5.20 -19.82
N GLU A 316 -10.42 -4.71 -19.71
CA GLU A 316 -10.07 -3.45 -19.08
C GLU A 316 -10.42 -3.35 -17.58
N ASN A 317 -10.60 -4.47 -16.88
CA ASN A 317 -10.86 -4.50 -15.43
C ASN A 317 -10.47 -5.88 -14.89
N GLY A 318 -10.57 -6.10 -13.58
CA GLY A 318 -10.16 -7.34 -12.92
C GLY A 318 -10.96 -7.66 -11.66
N ILE A 319 -10.39 -8.58 -10.87
CA ILE A 319 -10.98 -9.06 -9.61
C ILE A 319 -10.42 -8.25 -8.45
N VAL A 320 -11.26 -7.83 -7.51
CA VAL A 320 -10.80 -7.15 -6.28
C VAL A 320 -11.41 -7.81 -5.05
N LEU A 321 -10.56 -8.11 -4.07
CA LEU A 321 -10.98 -8.65 -2.78
C LEU A 321 -11.03 -7.54 -1.72
N TYR A 322 -12.07 -7.58 -0.89
CA TYR A 322 -12.26 -6.66 0.22
C TYR A 322 -12.71 -7.42 1.46
N GLY A 323 -12.10 -7.10 2.60
CA GLY A 323 -12.50 -7.66 3.87
C GLY A 323 -11.47 -7.42 4.97
N ASP A 324 -11.95 -7.44 6.20
CA ASP A 324 -11.23 -7.19 7.45
C ASP A 324 -10.91 -8.46 8.26
N SER A 325 -11.25 -9.63 7.72
CA SER A 325 -10.95 -10.93 8.29
C SER A 325 -10.08 -11.74 7.34
N LEU A 326 -9.28 -12.65 7.88
CA LEU A 326 -8.43 -13.53 7.09
C LEU A 326 -9.25 -14.40 6.10
N SER A 327 -10.44 -14.85 6.52
CA SER A 327 -11.30 -15.73 5.72
C SER A 327 -11.88 -15.02 4.49
N HIS A 328 -12.07 -13.69 4.56
CA HIS A 328 -12.47 -12.87 3.40
C HIS A 328 -11.40 -12.79 2.31
N TRP A 329 -10.19 -13.29 2.58
CA TRP A 329 -9.08 -13.22 1.63
C TRP A 329 -8.60 -14.59 1.18
N ASN A 330 -8.53 -15.59 2.07
CA ASN A 330 -7.83 -16.85 1.79
C ASN A 330 -8.72 -18.08 1.59
N THR A 331 -10.04 -17.93 1.58
CA THR A 331 -10.98 -19.06 1.41
C THR A 331 -11.31 -19.35 -0.05
N HIS A 332 -11.35 -18.32 -0.91
CA HIS A 332 -11.76 -18.42 -2.31
C HIS A 332 -10.93 -19.39 -3.15
N VAL A 333 -11.53 -19.88 -4.24
CA VAL A 333 -10.85 -20.56 -5.35
C VAL A 333 -10.94 -19.65 -6.56
N ILE A 334 -9.85 -18.96 -6.87
CA ILE A 334 -9.71 -18.11 -8.06
C ILE A 334 -8.57 -18.71 -8.87
N ASP A 335 -8.88 -19.32 -10.00
CA ASP A 335 -7.89 -19.99 -10.84
C ASP A 335 -7.38 -19.11 -12.00
N THR A 336 -6.40 -19.63 -12.72
CA THR A 336 -5.76 -18.95 -13.86
C THR A 336 -6.57 -19.01 -15.16
N LEU A 337 -7.75 -19.65 -15.16
CA LEU A 337 -8.66 -19.58 -16.31
C LEU A 337 -9.35 -18.22 -16.36
N ASN A 338 -9.44 -17.52 -15.22
CA ASN A 338 -9.78 -16.11 -15.23
C ASN A 338 -8.68 -15.31 -15.91
N THR A 339 -9.07 -14.42 -16.82
CA THR A 339 -8.13 -13.58 -17.55
C THR A 339 -8.52 -12.10 -17.49
N VAL A 340 -7.51 -11.26 -17.34
CA VAL A 340 -7.60 -9.80 -17.54
C VAL A 340 -6.90 -9.48 -18.85
N ASN A 341 -7.64 -8.94 -19.82
CA ASN A 341 -7.13 -8.63 -21.16
C ASN A 341 -6.43 -9.83 -21.83
N GLY A 342 -6.99 -11.02 -21.66
CA GLY A 342 -6.46 -12.29 -22.21
C GLY A 342 -5.24 -12.85 -21.47
N LYS A 343 -4.80 -12.24 -20.36
CA LYS A 343 -3.70 -12.74 -19.52
C LYS A 343 -4.22 -13.33 -18.20
N PRO A 344 -3.63 -14.41 -17.66
CA PRO A 344 -4.14 -15.08 -16.47
C PRO A 344 -4.10 -14.21 -15.20
N VAL A 345 -5.13 -14.32 -14.36
CA VAL A 345 -5.11 -13.82 -12.98
C VAL A 345 -4.33 -14.80 -12.11
N TYR A 346 -3.38 -14.28 -11.33
CA TYR A 346 -2.62 -15.07 -10.35
C TYR A 346 -3.07 -14.73 -8.94
N TYR A 347 -4.00 -15.53 -8.42
CA TYR A 347 -4.36 -15.53 -7.01
C TYR A 347 -3.52 -16.57 -6.25
N ARG A 348 -2.63 -16.10 -5.37
CA ARG A 348 -1.82 -16.95 -4.49
C ARG A 348 -2.33 -16.79 -3.07
N LYS A 349 -2.93 -17.85 -2.54
CA LYS A 349 -3.39 -17.92 -1.15
C LYS A 349 -2.51 -18.81 -0.30
N ASN A 350 -2.24 -18.40 0.94
CA ASN A 350 -1.47 -19.17 1.92
C ASN A 350 -0.10 -19.65 1.38
N ALA A 351 0.51 -18.88 0.47
CA ALA A 351 1.73 -19.28 -0.20
C ALA A 351 2.97 -18.86 0.61
N THR A 352 4.01 -19.69 0.57
CA THR A 352 5.32 -19.36 1.15
C THR A 352 6.38 -19.40 0.06
N GLY A 353 7.02 -18.27 -0.20
CA GLY A 353 8.04 -18.13 -1.23
C GLY A 353 7.51 -18.21 -2.67
N GLY A 354 8.44 -18.20 -3.61
CA GLY A 354 8.17 -18.42 -5.04
C GLY A 354 7.93 -17.13 -5.83
N PHE A 355 7.77 -17.31 -7.14
CA PHE A 355 7.66 -16.22 -8.10
C PHE A 355 6.30 -16.20 -8.79
N ILE A 356 5.82 -15.00 -9.10
CA ILE A 356 4.70 -14.79 -10.01
C ILE A 356 5.23 -14.67 -11.46
N PRO A 357 4.64 -15.38 -12.43
CA PRO A 357 5.06 -15.26 -13.83
C PRO A 357 4.83 -13.85 -14.41
N SER A 358 5.79 -13.35 -15.18
CA SER A 358 5.78 -11.99 -15.78
C SER A 358 4.68 -11.75 -16.82
N TYR A 359 3.95 -12.79 -17.23
CA TYR A 359 2.80 -12.69 -18.13
C TYR A 359 1.45 -12.61 -17.41
N ALA A 360 1.43 -12.53 -16.07
CA ALA A 360 0.17 -12.35 -15.33
C ALA A 360 -0.57 -11.08 -15.79
N GLY A 361 -1.89 -11.18 -15.90
CA GLY A 361 -2.79 -10.07 -16.19
C GLY A 361 -3.19 -9.30 -14.94
N GLN A 362 -3.10 -9.94 -13.78
CA GLN A 362 -3.38 -9.37 -12.46
C GLN A 362 -2.76 -10.28 -11.39
N VAL A 363 -2.40 -9.71 -10.24
CA VAL A 363 -1.87 -10.47 -9.09
C VAL A 363 -2.66 -10.15 -7.82
N ILE A 364 -3.06 -11.20 -7.11
CA ILE A 364 -3.69 -11.12 -5.79
C ILE A 364 -2.95 -12.07 -4.85
N LEU A 365 -2.31 -11.53 -3.82
CA LEU A 365 -1.67 -12.30 -2.76
C LEU A 365 -2.56 -12.25 -1.51
N ALA A 366 -3.02 -13.40 -1.06
CA ALA A 366 -3.82 -13.54 0.15
C ALA A 366 -3.07 -14.38 1.18
N ASN A 367 -2.86 -13.86 2.38
CA ASN A 367 -2.16 -14.55 3.45
C ASN A 367 -0.84 -15.21 3.01
N SER A 368 -0.06 -14.52 2.17
CA SER A 368 1.13 -15.09 1.54
C SER A 368 2.39 -14.41 2.04
N THR A 369 3.46 -15.20 2.14
CA THR A 369 4.73 -14.78 2.71
C THR A 369 5.91 -15.06 1.80
N GLY A 370 6.82 -14.10 1.62
CA GLY A 370 8.05 -14.31 0.85
C GLY A 370 7.87 -14.46 -0.67
N VAL A 371 6.68 -14.16 -1.20
CA VAL A 371 6.41 -14.22 -2.64
C VAL A 371 7.08 -13.04 -3.34
N THR A 372 7.67 -13.31 -4.51
CA THR A 372 8.26 -12.28 -5.37
C THR A 372 7.40 -12.04 -6.61
N VAL A 373 7.01 -10.78 -6.82
CA VAL A 373 6.35 -10.26 -8.02
C VAL A 373 7.35 -9.33 -8.71
N ASP A 374 7.92 -9.77 -9.82
CA ASP A 374 9.03 -9.08 -10.47
C ASP A 374 8.81 -8.93 -11.98
N ASN A 375 9.15 -7.76 -12.53
CA ASN A 375 9.13 -7.47 -13.96
C ASN A 375 7.77 -7.75 -14.65
N LEU A 376 6.68 -7.42 -13.96
CA LEU A 376 5.33 -7.60 -14.45
C LEU A 376 4.83 -6.35 -15.20
N LYS A 377 4.04 -6.54 -16.26
CA LYS A 377 3.31 -5.46 -16.94
C LYS A 377 1.80 -5.67 -16.83
N VAL A 378 1.18 -4.96 -15.88
CA VAL A 378 -0.25 -5.01 -15.59
C VAL A 378 -0.89 -3.66 -15.86
N ASN A 379 -1.60 -3.59 -16.98
CA ASN A 379 -2.33 -2.39 -17.38
C ASN A 379 -3.80 -2.73 -17.60
N ASN A 380 -4.67 -1.74 -17.42
CA ASN A 380 -6.12 -1.86 -17.61
C ASN A 380 -6.70 -3.03 -16.79
N ALA A 381 -6.22 -3.20 -15.57
CA ALA A 381 -6.85 -4.01 -14.54
C ALA A 381 -7.56 -3.09 -13.53
N SER A 382 -8.37 -3.68 -12.65
CA SER A 382 -8.95 -2.94 -11.52
C SER A 382 -7.86 -2.53 -10.53
N ILE A 383 -7.14 -3.51 -9.99
CA ILE A 383 -5.91 -3.28 -9.22
C ILE A 383 -4.83 -4.15 -9.82
N GLY A 384 -3.66 -3.59 -10.12
CA GLY A 384 -2.59 -4.34 -10.77
C GLY A 384 -2.05 -5.47 -9.88
N ILE A 385 -1.62 -5.10 -8.68
CA ILE A 385 -1.07 -6.02 -7.68
C ILE A 385 -1.74 -5.74 -6.32
N GLN A 386 -2.50 -6.70 -5.81
CA GLN A 386 -3.22 -6.60 -4.54
C GLN A 386 -2.64 -7.57 -3.49
N LEU A 387 -2.41 -7.09 -2.28
CA LEU A 387 -1.97 -7.89 -1.13
C LEU A 387 -2.97 -7.73 0.03
N GLY A 388 -3.41 -8.86 0.58
CA GLY A 388 -4.22 -8.92 1.79
C GLY A 388 -3.65 -9.89 2.81
N PHE A 389 -3.57 -9.48 4.08
CA PHE A 389 -3.04 -10.32 5.18
C PHE A 389 -1.65 -10.92 4.89
N SER A 390 -0.85 -10.28 4.03
CA SER A 390 0.37 -10.86 3.46
C SER A 390 1.63 -10.20 4.00
N SER A 391 2.73 -10.94 4.11
CA SER A 391 3.96 -10.41 4.74
C SER A 391 5.28 -10.80 4.11
N GLY A 392 6.33 -10.00 4.23
CA GLY A 392 7.66 -10.39 3.73
C GLY A 392 7.74 -10.55 2.20
N ASN A 393 6.79 -10.02 1.44
CA ASN A 393 6.75 -10.15 -0.02
C ASN A 393 7.60 -9.07 -0.70
N ARG A 394 8.04 -9.36 -1.93
CA ARG A 394 8.89 -8.48 -2.74
C ARG A 394 8.16 -8.12 -4.03
N ILE A 395 7.77 -6.85 -4.18
CA ILE A 395 7.10 -6.31 -5.35
C ILE A 395 8.10 -5.41 -6.07
N LEU A 396 8.76 -5.93 -7.10
CA LEU A 396 9.96 -5.36 -7.71
C LEU A 396 9.78 -5.06 -9.20
N ASN A 397 10.30 -3.94 -9.70
CA ASN A 397 10.47 -3.69 -11.14
C ASN A 397 9.17 -3.85 -11.98
N ASN A 398 7.99 -3.65 -11.39
CA ASN A 398 6.73 -3.86 -12.09
C ASN A 398 6.22 -2.55 -12.71
N ASN A 399 5.59 -2.65 -13.87
CA ASN A 399 4.78 -1.60 -14.45
C ASN A 399 3.31 -1.94 -14.23
N ALA A 400 2.69 -1.28 -13.25
CA ALA A 400 1.27 -1.38 -12.90
C ALA A 400 0.52 -0.07 -13.22
N SER A 401 0.66 0.39 -14.46
CA SER A 401 0.13 1.67 -14.95
C SER A 401 -1.27 1.54 -15.57
N SER A 402 -2.02 2.65 -15.67
CA SER A 402 -3.34 2.69 -16.34
C SER A 402 -4.37 1.70 -15.77
N ASN A 403 -4.32 1.47 -14.47
CA ASN A 403 -5.30 0.65 -13.76
C ASN A 403 -6.45 1.51 -13.22
N TYR A 404 -7.68 0.97 -13.20
CA TYR A 404 -8.90 1.68 -12.81
C TYR A 404 -8.97 2.04 -11.32
N GLY A 405 -8.21 1.34 -10.49
CA GLY A 405 -8.06 1.62 -9.06
C GLY A 405 -6.62 2.01 -8.74
N ALA A 406 -5.90 1.07 -8.11
CA ALA A 406 -4.51 1.24 -7.71
C ALA A 406 -3.54 0.44 -8.59
N GLY A 407 -2.29 0.90 -8.73
CA GLY A 407 -1.23 0.08 -9.29
C GLY A 407 -0.84 -1.04 -8.32
N VAL A 408 -0.52 -0.65 -7.09
CA VAL A 408 -0.24 -1.58 -5.98
C VAL A 408 -1.09 -1.23 -4.77
N ARG A 409 -1.79 -2.21 -4.19
CA ARG A 409 -2.60 -2.03 -2.97
C ARG A 409 -2.29 -3.08 -1.92
N LEU A 410 -2.04 -2.63 -0.69
CA LEU A 410 -1.87 -3.48 0.49
C LEU A 410 -2.99 -3.23 1.49
N PHE A 411 -3.50 -4.30 2.09
CA PHE A 411 -4.46 -4.25 3.19
C PHE A 411 -4.10 -5.29 4.26
N TYR A 412 -4.03 -4.89 5.54
CA TYR A 412 -3.58 -5.77 6.64
C TYR A 412 -2.26 -6.52 6.33
N SER A 413 -1.40 -5.92 5.51
CA SER A 413 -0.21 -6.58 4.95
C SER A 413 1.07 -5.89 5.44
N HIS A 414 1.96 -6.64 6.06
CA HIS A 414 3.06 -6.11 6.86
C HIS A 414 4.43 -6.55 6.37
N ASN A 415 5.49 -5.81 6.67
CA ASN A 415 6.87 -6.27 6.39
C ASN A 415 7.14 -6.54 4.90
N ASN A 416 6.47 -5.86 3.96
CA ASN A 416 6.68 -6.06 2.53
C ASN A 416 7.65 -5.00 1.95
N ASN A 417 8.34 -5.37 0.88
CA ASN A 417 9.21 -4.48 0.11
C ASN A 417 8.56 -4.20 -1.26
N ILE A 418 8.22 -2.94 -1.51
CA ILE A 418 7.73 -2.43 -2.78
C ILE A 418 8.79 -1.51 -3.35
N SER A 419 9.52 -1.96 -4.38
CA SER A 419 10.58 -1.15 -4.96
C SER A 419 10.73 -1.19 -6.47
N ASN A 420 11.15 -0.06 -7.05
CA ASN A 420 11.38 0.11 -8.48
C ASN A 420 10.13 -0.13 -9.35
N ASN A 421 8.93 0.18 -8.85
CA ASN A 421 7.69 0.00 -9.61
C ASN A 421 7.19 1.31 -10.22
N ASP A 422 6.60 1.20 -11.41
CA ASP A 422 5.94 2.30 -12.13
C ASP A 422 4.41 2.13 -12.07
N MET A 423 3.73 3.11 -11.49
CA MET A 423 2.27 3.22 -11.43
C MET A 423 1.85 4.56 -12.03
N ILE A 424 1.87 4.64 -13.36
CA ILE A 424 1.60 5.87 -14.11
C ILE A 424 0.14 5.89 -14.57
N SER A 425 -0.54 7.02 -14.40
CA SER A 425 -1.90 7.26 -14.88
C SER A 425 -2.91 6.22 -14.38
N THR A 426 -2.80 5.81 -13.11
CA THR A 426 -3.86 5.02 -12.48
C THR A 426 -5.02 5.95 -12.12
N ASN A 427 -6.25 5.45 -12.15
CA ASN A 427 -7.41 6.32 -11.93
C ASN A 427 -7.47 6.87 -10.51
N ILE A 428 -7.04 6.10 -9.51
CA ILE A 428 -7.15 6.50 -8.10
C ILE A 428 -5.78 6.64 -7.42
N TRP A 429 -5.09 5.55 -7.07
CA TRP A 429 -3.82 5.61 -6.32
C TRP A 429 -2.67 5.00 -7.12
N GLY A 430 -1.46 5.54 -7.03
CA GLY A 430 -0.28 4.82 -7.49
C GLY A 430 -0.03 3.61 -6.58
N ILE A 431 0.33 3.90 -5.33
CA ILE A 431 0.43 2.95 -4.21
C ILE A 431 -0.57 3.32 -3.12
N SER A 432 -1.28 2.34 -2.59
CA SER A 432 -2.11 2.49 -1.39
C SER A 432 -1.76 1.40 -0.38
N ILE A 433 -1.44 1.81 0.85
CA ILE A 433 -1.28 0.89 1.98
C ILE A 433 -2.28 1.25 3.08
N GLY A 434 -3.05 0.26 3.53
CA GLY A 434 -4.10 0.40 4.54
C GLY A 434 -3.94 -0.62 5.66
N GLU A 435 -3.96 -0.18 6.92
CA GLU A 435 -3.79 -1.08 8.08
C GLU A 435 -2.51 -1.95 7.96
N SER A 436 -1.43 -1.37 7.41
CA SER A 436 -0.29 -2.08 6.84
C SER A 436 1.04 -1.53 7.38
N ASN A 437 1.50 -2.10 8.49
CA ASN A 437 2.71 -1.66 9.19
C ASN A 437 4.03 -2.27 8.65
N ASN A 438 5.16 -1.61 8.96
CA ASN A 438 6.52 -2.10 8.74
C ASN A 438 6.89 -2.37 7.26
N ASN A 439 6.28 -1.67 6.30
CA ASN A 439 6.59 -1.84 4.88
C ASN A 439 7.69 -0.87 4.43
N THR A 440 8.46 -1.28 3.43
CA THR A 440 9.47 -0.46 2.74
C THR A 440 8.98 -0.16 1.32
N ILE A 441 8.78 1.12 1.02
CA ILE A 441 8.34 1.62 -0.28
C ILE A 441 9.44 2.49 -0.84
N THR A 442 10.24 1.96 -1.78
CA THR A 442 11.43 2.68 -2.27
C THR A 442 11.62 2.71 -3.78
N ASN A 443 12.12 3.83 -4.32
CA ASN A 443 12.41 3.99 -5.75
C ASN A 443 11.20 3.75 -6.67
N ASN A 444 9.97 4.06 -6.24
CA ASN A 444 8.79 3.88 -7.08
C ASN A 444 8.36 5.19 -7.76
N THR A 445 7.74 5.07 -8.93
CA THR A 445 7.19 6.18 -9.71
C THR A 445 5.67 6.13 -9.68
N ALA A 446 5.01 7.04 -8.96
CA ALA A 446 3.55 7.14 -8.83
C ALA A 446 3.04 8.51 -9.31
N MET A 447 2.60 8.59 -10.56
CA MET A 447 2.28 9.88 -11.19
C MET A 447 1.02 9.85 -12.04
N ASN A 448 0.42 11.03 -12.26
CA ASN A 448 -0.79 11.23 -13.05
C ASN A 448 -2.04 10.50 -12.53
N SER A 449 -2.11 10.25 -11.22
CA SER A 449 -3.23 9.59 -10.54
C SER A 449 -4.03 10.58 -9.67
N LEU A 450 -5.08 10.15 -8.95
CA LEU A 450 -5.67 11.03 -7.91
C LEU A 450 -4.65 11.30 -6.81
N ALA A 451 -4.02 10.26 -6.25
CA ALA A 451 -2.90 10.40 -5.33
C ALA A 451 -1.73 9.49 -5.72
N GLY A 452 -0.50 9.94 -5.49
CA GLY A 452 0.70 9.15 -5.74
C GLY A 452 0.82 7.98 -4.76
N ILE A 453 1.07 8.30 -3.49
CA ILE A 453 1.23 7.32 -2.41
C ILE A 453 0.27 7.66 -1.26
N LEU A 454 -0.60 6.72 -0.91
CA LEU A 454 -1.48 6.81 0.26
C LEU A 454 -1.03 5.82 1.34
N VAL A 455 -0.85 6.33 2.56
CA VAL A 455 -0.57 5.57 3.78
C VAL A 455 -1.69 5.84 4.77
N SER A 456 -2.58 4.86 4.96
CA SER A 456 -3.75 4.99 5.83
C SER A 456 -3.67 3.99 6.98
N ARG A 457 -3.83 4.47 8.23
CA ARG A 457 -3.80 3.65 9.45
C ARG A 457 -2.62 2.70 9.50
N SER A 458 -1.46 3.16 9.05
CA SER A 458 -0.29 2.34 8.78
C SER A 458 0.95 2.98 9.39
N SER A 459 1.62 2.26 10.27
CA SER A 459 2.71 2.77 11.10
C SER A 459 4.03 2.06 10.84
N ASN A 460 5.14 2.72 11.19
CA ASN A 460 6.51 2.19 11.06
C ASN A 460 6.91 1.85 9.61
N ASN A 461 6.40 2.58 8.61
CA ASN A 461 6.77 2.38 7.21
C ASN A 461 7.91 3.32 6.80
N THR A 462 8.73 2.86 5.86
CA THR A 462 9.77 3.66 5.18
C THR A 462 9.31 3.97 3.77
N ILE A 463 9.09 5.24 3.45
CA ILE A 463 8.75 5.75 2.12
C ILE A 463 9.93 6.58 1.64
N ALA A 464 10.80 6.01 0.82
CA ALA A 464 12.01 6.72 0.41
C ALA A 464 12.36 6.67 -1.08
N TYR A 465 12.95 7.74 -1.61
CA TYR A 465 13.38 7.82 -3.02
C TYR A 465 12.26 7.63 -4.05
N ASN A 466 11.00 7.89 -3.67
CA ASN A 466 9.86 7.76 -4.59
C ASN A 466 9.59 9.07 -5.32
N THR A 467 9.05 8.97 -6.54
CA THR A 467 8.54 10.11 -7.30
C THR A 467 7.02 10.08 -7.30
N ALA A 468 6.40 11.03 -6.59
CA ALA A 468 4.95 11.18 -6.47
C ALA A 468 4.49 12.52 -7.06
N SER A 469 4.37 12.60 -8.39
CA SER A 469 4.25 13.88 -9.10
C SER A 469 3.09 13.95 -10.09
N SER A 470 2.64 15.16 -10.41
CA SER A 470 1.55 15.42 -11.38
C SER A 470 0.22 14.73 -11.03
N ASN A 471 -0.03 14.47 -9.75
CA ASN A 471 -1.29 13.87 -9.30
C ASN A 471 -2.39 14.92 -9.15
N ARG A 472 -3.63 14.53 -9.37
CA ARG A 472 -4.81 15.41 -9.32
C ARG A 472 -5.14 15.88 -7.90
N TRP A 473 -4.67 15.19 -6.87
CA TRP A 473 -4.76 15.60 -5.47
C TRP A 473 -3.38 15.67 -4.82
N TYR A 474 -2.87 14.56 -4.29
CA TYR A 474 -1.71 14.56 -3.39
C TYR A 474 -0.52 13.82 -3.99
N GLY A 475 0.69 14.29 -3.68
CA GLY A 475 1.90 13.49 -3.90
C GLY A 475 1.92 12.30 -2.93
N ILE A 476 2.19 12.59 -1.65
CA ILE A 476 2.19 11.61 -0.56
C ILE A 476 1.16 12.02 0.48
N TYR A 477 0.28 11.10 0.88
CA TYR A 477 -0.75 11.34 1.89
C TYR A 477 -0.62 10.34 3.05
N LEU A 478 -0.40 10.86 4.26
CA LEU A 478 -0.46 10.14 5.53
C LEU A 478 -1.79 10.42 6.23
N GLU A 479 -2.58 9.38 6.48
CA GLU A 479 -3.87 9.44 7.18
C GLU A 479 -3.84 8.52 8.40
N SER A 480 -4.07 9.05 9.59
CA SER A 480 -4.09 8.28 10.84
C SER A 480 -2.88 7.35 11.02
N SER A 481 -1.69 7.80 10.60
CA SER A 481 -0.50 6.96 10.40
C SER A 481 0.69 7.50 11.19
N ALA A 482 1.35 6.66 11.98
CA ALA A 482 2.36 7.11 12.93
C ALA A 482 3.73 6.45 12.76
N ASN A 483 4.79 7.11 13.22
CA ASN A 483 6.16 6.57 13.21
C ASN A 483 6.66 6.19 11.81
N ASN A 484 6.19 6.85 10.76
CA ASN A 484 6.68 6.62 9.40
C ASN A 484 7.86 7.54 9.08
N THR A 485 8.78 7.05 8.26
CA THR A 485 9.87 7.84 7.68
C THR A 485 9.58 8.10 6.21
N VAL A 486 9.34 9.34 5.86
CA VAL A 486 9.22 9.85 4.49
C VAL A 486 10.54 10.55 4.19
N SER A 487 11.35 10.02 3.27
CA SER A 487 12.63 10.66 2.97
C SER A 487 13.15 10.55 1.55
N HIS A 488 13.89 11.54 1.07
CA HIS A 488 14.48 11.54 -0.28
C HIS A 488 13.46 11.40 -1.44
N ASN A 489 12.18 11.69 -1.21
CA ASN A 489 11.13 11.61 -2.21
C ASN A 489 11.03 12.92 -3.02
N THR A 490 10.46 12.82 -4.21
CA THR A 490 10.08 13.97 -5.03
C THR A 490 8.55 14.04 -5.12
N ALA A 491 7.95 15.04 -4.47
CA ALA A 491 6.52 15.32 -4.52
C ALA A 491 6.25 16.65 -5.24
N SER A 492 6.02 16.59 -6.56
CA SER A 492 5.97 17.80 -7.38
C SER A 492 4.78 17.91 -8.33
N HIS A 493 4.39 19.14 -8.66
CA HIS A 493 3.34 19.41 -9.66
C HIS A 493 1.98 18.77 -9.34
N ASN A 494 1.69 18.47 -8.07
CA ASN A 494 0.40 17.93 -7.66
C ASN A 494 -0.63 19.06 -7.55
N ALA A 495 -1.89 18.77 -7.88
CA ALA A 495 -2.93 19.79 -7.94
C ALA A 495 -3.50 20.22 -6.57
N LEU A 496 -3.18 19.50 -5.49
CA LEU A 496 -3.32 19.97 -4.12
C LEU A 496 -1.94 20.01 -3.45
N TYR A 497 -1.68 19.12 -2.49
CA TYR A 497 -0.49 19.15 -1.64
C TYR A 497 0.63 18.25 -2.16
N GLY A 498 1.88 18.63 -1.89
CA GLY A 498 3.03 17.74 -2.08
C GLY A 498 2.99 16.58 -1.09
N ILE A 499 3.08 16.90 0.20
CA ILE A 499 2.93 15.95 1.31
C ILE A 499 1.79 16.42 2.22
N HIS A 500 0.79 15.58 2.43
CA HIS A 500 -0.35 15.85 3.31
C HIS A 500 -0.35 14.87 4.49
N SER A 501 -0.63 15.38 5.69
CA SER A 501 -0.68 14.60 6.93
C SER A 501 -1.94 14.97 7.70
N VAL A 502 -2.76 13.98 8.02
CA VAL A 502 -4.00 14.14 8.81
C VAL A 502 -4.02 13.12 9.93
N ASP A 503 -4.20 13.58 11.17
CA ASP A 503 -4.24 12.75 12.38
C ASP A 503 -3.03 11.78 12.48
N SER A 504 -1.86 12.23 12.00
CA SER A 504 -0.69 11.38 11.76
C SER A 504 0.52 11.90 12.55
N ASN A 505 1.00 11.08 13.49
CA ASN A 505 1.89 11.50 14.57
C ASN A 505 3.27 10.88 14.52
N ASN A 506 4.28 11.55 15.07
CA ASN A 506 5.63 11.01 15.22
C ASN A 506 6.26 10.56 13.90
N ASN A 507 5.92 11.20 12.78
CA ASN A 507 6.53 10.90 11.49
C ASN A 507 7.74 11.80 11.24
N THR A 508 8.71 11.28 10.49
CA THR A 508 9.88 12.02 10.02
C THR A 508 9.74 12.29 8.53
N ILE A 509 9.84 13.55 8.12
CA ILE A 509 9.84 14.02 6.73
C ILE A 509 11.20 14.67 6.47
N ASP A 510 12.05 14.00 5.69
CA ASP A 510 13.48 14.33 5.67
C ASP A 510 14.14 14.20 4.28
N HIS A 511 14.93 15.19 3.86
CA HIS A 511 15.60 15.19 2.54
C HIS A 511 14.65 15.11 1.32
N ASP A 512 13.38 15.43 1.47
CA ASP A 512 12.41 15.42 0.37
C ASP A 512 12.50 16.70 -0.50
N VAL A 513 12.18 16.56 -1.78
CA VAL A 513 12.00 17.65 -2.74
C VAL A 513 10.51 17.85 -3.00
N ILE A 514 9.94 18.90 -2.42
CA ILE A 514 8.53 19.24 -2.54
C ILE A 514 8.37 20.54 -3.34
N SER A 515 7.90 20.44 -4.58
CA SER A 515 7.92 21.62 -5.45
C SER A 515 6.78 21.76 -6.44
N ALA A 516 6.46 23.01 -6.78
CA ALA A 516 5.49 23.35 -7.83
C ALA A 516 4.09 22.72 -7.64
N ASN A 517 3.68 22.41 -6.42
CA ASN A 517 2.33 21.94 -6.13
C ASN A 517 1.37 23.15 -6.13
N LEU A 518 0.12 22.97 -6.58
CA LEU A 518 -0.81 24.08 -6.73
C LEU A 518 -1.29 24.67 -5.38
N TRP A 519 -1.25 23.88 -4.31
CA TRP A 519 -1.56 24.34 -2.95
C TRP A 519 -0.29 24.32 -2.09
N ASP A 520 -0.32 23.71 -0.91
CA ASP A 520 0.81 23.72 0.01
C ASP A 520 1.88 22.69 -0.39
N GLY A 521 3.14 22.97 -0.04
CA GLY A 521 4.19 21.96 -0.10
C GLY A 521 3.90 20.84 0.89
N ILE A 522 3.98 21.16 2.18
CA ILE A 522 3.68 20.25 3.29
C ILE A 522 2.50 20.80 4.08
N SER A 523 1.49 19.97 4.38
CA SER A 523 0.33 20.36 5.19
C SER A 523 0.03 19.34 6.29
N PHE A 524 0.02 19.79 7.54
CA PHE A 524 -0.39 19.02 8.73
C PHE A 524 -1.73 19.55 9.24
N ASN A 525 -2.66 18.63 9.50
CA ASN A 525 -4.04 18.97 9.81
C ASN A 525 -4.58 18.14 10.98
N ARG A 526 -5.60 18.67 11.65
CA ARG A 526 -6.24 18.12 12.84
C ARG A 526 -5.27 17.89 13.99
N THR A 527 -4.83 16.65 14.22
CA THR A 527 -4.00 16.27 15.36
C THR A 527 -2.68 15.65 14.93
N SER A 528 -2.08 16.12 13.82
CA SER A 528 -0.79 15.64 13.33
C SER A 528 0.38 16.22 14.15
N ASN A 529 0.70 15.52 15.24
CA ASN A 529 1.57 15.98 16.31
C ASN A 529 2.94 15.30 16.32
N HIS A 530 3.93 15.98 16.89
CA HIS A 530 5.26 15.42 17.15
C HIS A 530 5.99 14.91 15.91
N ASN A 531 5.70 15.48 14.74
CA ASN A 531 6.41 15.15 13.51
C ASN A 531 7.69 16.00 13.39
N VAL A 532 8.70 15.45 12.71
CA VAL A 532 9.96 16.12 12.41
C VAL A 532 10.03 16.41 10.91
N VAL A 533 10.33 17.66 10.54
CA VAL A 533 10.50 18.10 9.15
C VAL A 533 11.89 18.70 9.02
N SER A 534 12.81 18.01 8.32
CA SER A 534 14.21 18.43 8.20
C SER A 534 14.84 18.21 6.85
N ASN A 535 15.87 19.01 6.49
CA ASN A 535 16.65 18.83 5.26
C ASN A 535 15.84 18.86 3.95
N ASN A 536 14.61 19.37 3.97
CA ASN A 536 13.74 19.35 2.79
C ASN A 536 13.96 20.57 1.91
N THR A 537 13.78 20.41 0.59
CA THR A 537 13.68 21.54 -0.34
C THR A 537 12.22 21.75 -0.73
N ILE A 538 11.63 22.84 -0.23
CA ILE A 538 10.21 23.15 -0.35
C ILE A 538 10.06 24.43 -1.17
N SER A 539 9.70 24.29 -2.45
CA SER A 539 9.80 25.43 -3.37
C SER A 539 8.73 25.58 -4.44
N GLY A 540 8.36 26.83 -4.73
CA GLY A 540 7.45 27.13 -5.85
C GLY A 540 6.01 26.65 -5.64
N ASN A 541 5.57 26.37 -4.41
CA ASN A 541 4.21 25.90 -4.14
C ASN A 541 3.21 27.07 -4.11
N GLY A 542 1.98 26.80 -4.54
CA GLY A 542 0.98 27.81 -4.89
C GLY A 542 0.31 28.54 -3.71
N ASP A 543 0.34 27.98 -2.50
CA ASP A 543 -0.07 28.68 -1.27
C ASP A 543 1.06 28.72 -0.23
N TYR A 544 1.14 27.81 0.73
CA TYR A 544 2.22 27.80 1.73
C TYR A 544 3.33 26.80 1.39
N GLY A 545 4.59 27.11 1.75
CA GLY A 545 5.63 26.09 1.79
C GLY A 545 5.27 25.00 2.79
N ILE A 546 5.04 25.40 4.05
CA ILE A 546 4.60 24.51 5.14
C ILE A 546 3.38 25.11 5.84
N ARG A 547 2.35 24.30 6.07
CA ARG A 547 1.13 24.71 6.77
C ARG A 547 0.79 23.76 7.92
N LEU A 548 0.72 24.29 9.13
CA LEU A 548 0.24 23.61 10.35
C LEU A 548 -1.09 24.25 10.78
N VAL A 549 -2.14 23.46 10.89
CA VAL A 549 -3.48 23.94 11.29
C VAL A 549 -4.14 23.01 12.30
N ASP A 550 -5.23 23.50 12.88
CA ASP A 550 -5.98 22.86 13.97
C ASP A 550 -5.03 22.55 15.13
N GLU A 551 -5.25 21.46 15.86
CA GLU A 551 -4.47 21.02 17.04
C GLU A 551 -3.17 20.28 16.66
N SER A 552 -2.53 20.66 15.53
CA SER A 552 -1.26 20.08 15.07
C SER A 552 -0.08 20.72 15.80
N VAL A 553 0.33 20.12 16.91
CA VAL A 553 1.28 20.67 17.88
C VAL A 553 2.49 19.75 18.16
N GLY A 554 3.53 20.31 18.76
CA GLY A 554 4.75 19.63 19.16
C GLY A 554 5.62 19.21 17.98
N ASN A 555 5.43 19.80 16.80
CA ASN A 555 6.19 19.48 15.60
C ASN A 555 7.53 20.24 15.59
N LEU A 556 8.58 19.61 15.06
CA LEU A 556 9.94 20.15 15.00
C LEU A 556 10.36 20.37 13.53
N LEU A 557 10.65 21.61 13.14
CA LEU A 557 10.93 22.01 11.76
C LEU A 557 12.25 22.78 11.69
N TYR A 558 13.30 22.18 11.13
CA TYR A 558 14.63 22.81 11.06
C TYR A 558 15.39 22.32 9.83
N HIS A 559 16.37 23.09 9.35
CA HIS A 559 17.20 22.74 8.18
C HIS A 559 16.40 22.55 6.89
N ASN A 560 15.32 23.30 6.68
CA ASN A 560 14.56 23.24 5.42
C ASN A 560 14.86 24.45 4.54
N ASN A 561 14.96 24.24 3.23
CA ASN A 561 15.00 25.31 2.24
C ASN A 561 13.56 25.67 1.83
N ILE A 562 13.00 26.71 2.44
CA ILE A 562 11.64 27.20 2.15
C ILE A 562 11.77 28.39 1.19
N LYS A 563 11.65 28.13 -0.11
CA LYS A 563 12.00 29.13 -1.14
C LYS A 563 10.94 29.30 -2.22
N TYR A 564 10.63 30.55 -2.55
CA TYR A 564 9.77 30.90 -3.70
C TYR A 564 8.35 30.30 -3.65
N ASN A 565 7.84 29.96 -2.47
CA ASN A 565 6.42 29.64 -2.29
C ASN A 565 5.60 30.94 -2.25
N THR A 566 4.31 30.92 -2.55
CA THR A 566 3.46 32.13 -2.46
C THR A 566 3.53 32.73 -1.05
N LYS A 567 3.60 31.88 -0.02
CA LYS A 567 3.90 32.23 1.38
C LYS A 567 4.85 31.17 1.95
N GLY A 568 5.78 31.58 2.81
CA GLY A 568 6.74 30.67 3.43
C GLY A 568 6.07 29.60 4.30
N ALA A 569 5.35 30.03 5.34
CA ALA A 569 4.69 29.13 6.27
C ALA A 569 3.42 29.73 6.91
N PHE A 570 2.59 28.86 7.49
CA PHE A 570 1.47 29.23 8.37
C PHE A 570 1.30 28.21 9.48
N ASP A 571 1.11 28.69 10.71
CA ASP A 571 0.98 27.86 11.89
C ASP A 571 0.00 28.53 12.87
N THR A 572 -1.06 27.80 13.24
CA THR A 572 -2.09 28.29 14.17
C THR A 572 -1.69 28.17 15.64
N HIS A 573 -0.66 27.38 15.96
CA HIS A 573 -0.15 27.15 17.32
C HIS A 573 1.37 27.39 17.41
N PRO A 574 1.88 28.61 17.08
CA PRO A 574 3.31 28.94 17.06
C PRO A 574 4.09 28.57 18.32
N LYS A 575 3.44 28.65 19.48
CA LYS A 575 4.08 28.45 20.79
C LYS A 575 4.26 26.98 21.14
N ASP A 576 3.55 26.11 20.44
CA ASP A 576 3.53 24.68 20.68
C ASP A 576 4.28 23.91 19.59
N ASN A 577 4.81 24.58 18.55
CA ASN A 577 5.64 23.99 17.50
C ASN A 577 7.02 24.68 17.49
N ASP A 578 8.08 23.90 17.23
CA ASP A 578 9.46 24.39 17.21
C ASP A 578 9.95 24.53 15.76
N TRP A 579 10.20 25.76 15.31
CA TRP A 579 10.75 26.03 13.97
C TRP A 579 12.28 26.17 13.94
N HIS A 580 12.94 25.67 14.97
CA HIS A 580 14.38 25.54 15.07
C HIS A 580 14.72 24.39 16.02
N HIS A 581 15.92 23.82 15.89
CA HIS A 581 16.35 22.74 16.78
C HIS A 581 16.72 23.29 18.18
N PRO A 582 16.12 22.80 19.28
CA PRO A 582 16.25 23.43 20.61
C PRO A 582 17.66 23.34 21.23
N ILE A 583 18.47 22.36 20.80
CA ILE A 583 19.86 22.18 21.27
C ILE A 583 20.87 22.82 20.30
N MET A 584 20.76 22.55 18.99
CA MET A 584 21.69 23.09 17.98
C MET A 584 21.54 24.60 17.81
N LEU A 585 20.35 25.14 18.09
CA LEU A 585 19.98 26.53 17.85
C LEU A 585 20.14 26.87 16.36
N GLU A 586 19.58 26.01 15.51
CA GLU A 586 19.64 26.12 14.05
C GLU A 586 18.23 25.98 13.47
N GLY A 587 17.86 26.89 12.57
CA GLY A 587 16.53 27.04 12.00
C GLY A 587 16.45 26.66 10.53
N ASN A 588 15.67 27.39 9.76
CA ASN A 588 15.39 27.13 8.35
C ASN A 588 15.94 28.26 7.45
N TYR A 589 16.09 27.97 6.16
CA TYR A 589 16.34 29.00 5.16
C TYR A 589 15.02 29.48 4.54
N TRP A 590 14.87 30.80 4.43
CA TRP A 590 13.67 31.46 3.89
C TRP A 590 14.06 32.40 2.75
N SER A 591 13.48 32.24 1.56
CA SER A 591 13.87 33.08 0.41
C SER A 591 13.49 34.56 0.54
N ASP A 592 12.58 34.89 1.44
CA ASP A 592 12.12 36.25 1.75
C ASP A 592 12.79 36.83 3.01
N TYR A 593 13.68 36.06 3.66
CA TYR A 593 14.47 36.57 4.77
C TYR A 593 15.60 37.47 4.27
N VAL A 594 15.66 38.66 4.85
CA VAL A 594 16.60 39.73 4.46
C VAL A 594 17.59 40.09 5.59
N GLY A 595 17.65 39.27 6.64
CA GLY A 595 18.60 39.46 7.73
C GLY A 595 20.04 39.28 7.25
N VAL A 596 20.96 39.90 7.98
CA VAL A 596 22.40 39.81 7.73
C VAL A 596 23.10 39.00 8.82
N ASP A 597 24.15 38.30 8.42
CA ASP A 597 25.11 37.59 9.28
C ASP A 597 26.39 38.45 9.32
N ASP A 598 26.48 39.36 10.29
CA ASP A 598 27.56 40.34 10.47
C ASP A 598 28.12 40.40 11.91
N GLY A 599 27.68 39.50 12.80
CA GLY A 599 28.01 39.38 14.22
C GLY A 599 27.36 40.44 15.11
N SER A 600 26.38 41.22 14.62
CA SER A 600 25.84 42.36 15.37
C SER A 600 24.80 42.02 16.46
N GLY A 601 24.32 40.77 16.52
CA GLY A 601 23.33 40.32 17.48
C GLY A 601 23.92 39.84 18.81
N THR A 602 23.21 38.96 19.51
CA THR A 602 23.59 38.42 20.82
C THR A 602 23.39 36.91 20.92
N GLY A 603 24.23 36.22 21.70
CA GLY A 603 24.12 34.76 21.84
C GLY A 603 24.61 34.05 20.58
N LYS A 604 23.81 33.13 20.03
CA LYS A 604 24.12 32.46 18.75
C LYS A 604 24.17 33.47 17.59
N HIS A 605 23.38 34.55 17.64
CA HIS A 605 23.38 35.68 16.71
C HIS A 605 24.58 36.65 16.84
N ALA A 606 25.66 36.25 17.51
CA ALA A 606 26.84 37.10 17.68
C ALA A 606 28.08 36.52 16.98
N ILE A 607 27.87 35.53 16.10
CA ILE A 607 28.94 34.78 15.45
C ILE A 607 28.90 35.08 13.96
N ALA A 608 29.70 36.07 13.54
CA ALA A 608 29.80 36.40 12.12
C ALA A 608 30.32 35.20 11.30
N GLY A 609 29.66 34.91 10.19
CA GLY A 609 30.06 33.90 9.21
C GLY A 609 29.56 32.48 9.49
N ASP A 610 28.67 32.29 10.48
CA ASP A 610 27.99 31.02 10.72
C ASP A 610 26.69 30.85 9.90
N TRP A 611 26.36 31.87 9.11
CA TRP A 611 25.20 32.01 8.23
C TRP A 611 23.85 32.01 8.93
N ILE A 612 23.81 32.14 10.25
CA ILE A 612 22.60 32.44 10.99
C ILE A 612 22.42 33.96 10.98
N GLY A 613 21.20 34.43 10.70
CA GLY A 613 20.95 35.86 10.65
C GLY A 613 21.00 36.50 12.03
N ASP A 614 21.73 37.60 12.15
CA ASP A 614 21.94 38.33 13.41
C ASP A 614 20.92 39.45 13.61
N THR A 615 20.23 39.83 12.53
CA THR A 615 19.27 40.93 12.50
C THR A 615 17.93 40.42 11.99
N LEU A 616 16.84 40.79 12.68
CA LEU A 616 15.45 40.45 12.36
C LEU A 616 15.10 38.96 12.52
N ILE A 617 13.95 38.69 13.14
CA ILE A 617 13.31 37.36 13.13
C ILE A 617 12.28 37.36 11.97
N PRO A 618 12.24 36.34 11.10
CA PRO A 618 11.34 36.33 9.94
C PRO A 618 9.85 36.13 10.29
N HIS A 619 9.00 36.87 9.55
CA HIS A 619 7.56 36.65 9.23
C HIS A 619 6.53 36.48 10.38
N PRO A 620 5.23 36.71 10.12
CA PRO A 620 4.44 37.86 10.60
C PRO A 620 3.88 37.76 12.04
N GLN A 621 4.24 36.75 12.83
CA GLN A 621 3.92 36.71 14.27
C GLN A 621 5.25 36.46 15.00
N GLU A 622 5.53 37.30 15.99
CA GLU A 622 6.76 37.22 16.78
C GLU A 622 6.98 35.77 17.24
N ASP A 623 8.20 35.23 17.05
CA ASP A 623 8.73 33.99 17.66
C ASP A 623 8.69 32.64 16.87
N TYR A 624 8.57 32.60 15.54
CA TYR A 624 8.61 31.31 14.79
C TYR A 624 10.02 30.69 14.72
N ASP A 625 10.86 31.17 13.80
CA ASP A 625 12.20 30.65 13.57
C ASP A 625 13.23 31.60 14.18
N PHE A 626 13.76 31.24 15.33
CA PHE A 626 14.74 32.06 16.04
C PHE A 626 16.11 32.04 15.40
N TYR A 627 16.47 31.04 14.60
CA TYR A 627 17.83 30.90 14.05
C TYR A 627 17.81 30.71 12.53
N PRO A 628 17.24 31.67 11.78
CA PRO A 628 17.07 31.56 10.34
C PRO A 628 18.42 31.63 9.64
N PHE A 629 18.61 30.78 8.62
CA PHE A 629 19.80 30.87 7.78
C PHE A 629 19.66 31.96 6.72
N VAL A 630 20.72 32.74 6.48
CA VAL A 630 20.76 33.81 5.45
C VAL A 630 21.04 33.29 4.04
N ARG A 631 21.30 31.99 3.89
CA ARG A 631 21.57 31.35 2.61
C ARG A 631 20.99 29.93 2.53
N GLU A 632 20.69 29.50 1.32
CA GLU A 632 20.24 28.14 1.03
C GLU A 632 21.28 27.12 1.51
N ASN A 633 20.82 26.04 2.17
CA ASN A 633 21.67 25.01 2.78
C ASN A 633 22.70 25.56 3.79
N GLY A 634 22.36 26.63 4.54
CA GLY A 634 23.27 27.24 5.51
C GLY A 634 23.81 26.25 6.56
N TRP A 635 23.03 25.25 6.97
CA TRP A 635 23.46 24.20 7.91
C TRP A 635 24.49 23.22 7.32
N ILE A 636 24.71 23.25 6.00
CA ILE A 636 25.75 22.48 5.32
C ILE A 636 27.00 23.36 5.25
N PHE A 637 28.00 23.03 6.07
CA PHE A 637 29.33 23.66 6.04
C PHE A 637 29.91 23.68 4.60
N PRO A 638 30.68 24.72 4.22
CA PRO A 638 30.92 25.04 2.83
C PRO A 638 31.86 24.00 2.18
N GLN A 639 31.75 23.87 0.86
CA GLN A 639 32.73 23.16 0.04
C GLN A 639 34.15 23.71 0.26
N ASN A 640 35.12 22.79 0.28
CA ASN A 640 36.57 22.99 0.26
C ASN A 640 37.01 24.22 -0.59
N ILE A 641 37.58 25.22 0.08
CA ILE A 641 38.19 26.43 -0.48
C ILE A 641 39.67 26.13 -0.77
N ALA A 642 40.11 26.34 -2.02
CA ALA A 642 41.50 26.08 -2.39
C ALA A 642 42.50 26.87 -1.50
N PRO A 643 43.63 26.26 -1.10
CA PRO A 643 44.58 26.89 -0.20
C PRO A 643 45.15 28.17 -0.80
N VAL A 644 45.35 29.17 0.05
CA VAL A 644 45.92 30.46 -0.35
C VAL A 644 47.44 30.36 -0.24
N ALA A 645 48.11 30.39 -1.40
CA ALA A 645 49.57 30.50 -1.45
C ALA A 645 49.96 31.98 -1.45
N ASP A 646 50.68 32.40 -0.40
CA ASP A 646 51.35 33.70 -0.31
C ASP A 646 52.86 33.45 -0.26
N ALA A 647 53.58 33.94 -1.26
CA ALA A 647 55.04 33.76 -1.36
C ALA A 647 55.84 34.96 -0.81
N GLY A 648 55.15 35.92 -0.17
CA GLY A 648 55.70 37.20 0.27
C GLY A 648 55.66 38.26 -0.84
N GLN A 649 56.20 39.44 -0.57
CA GLN A 649 56.19 40.57 -1.50
C GLN A 649 56.94 40.26 -2.82
N ASP A 650 56.47 40.86 -3.92
CA ASP A 650 57.10 40.77 -5.24
C ASP A 650 58.59 41.16 -5.20
N GLN A 651 59.43 40.30 -5.78
CA GLN A 651 60.88 40.51 -5.88
C GLN A 651 61.30 40.62 -7.35
N THR A 652 62.05 41.67 -7.70
CA THR A 652 62.70 41.80 -9.02
C THR A 652 64.15 41.35 -8.91
N VAL A 653 64.53 40.31 -9.67
CA VAL A 653 65.88 39.70 -9.61
C VAL A 653 66.46 39.39 -11.00
N TYR A 654 67.77 39.17 -11.08
CA TYR A 654 68.46 38.79 -12.31
C TYR A 654 68.68 37.26 -12.39
N VAL A 655 68.87 36.75 -13.61
CA VAL A 655 69.08 35.31 -13.85
C VAL A 655 70.36 34.84 -13.14
N GLY A 656 70.20 33.98 -12.14
CA GLY A 656 71.28 33.44 -11.30
C GLY A 656 71.21 33.83 -9.82
N ASP A 657 70.33 34.77 -9.45
CA ASP A 657 70.12 35.19 -8.07
C ASP A 657 69.33 34.14 -7.26
N VAL A 658 69.67 34.01 -5.97
CA VAL A 658 68.92 33.17 -5.02
C VAL A 658 67.75 33.97 -4.47
N VAL A 659 66.52 33.59 -4.83
CA VAL A 659 65.28 34.16 -4.29
C VAL A 659 64.84 33.35 -3.06
N ARG A 660 64.40 34.02 -2.01
CA ARG A 660 63.76 33.40 -0.84
C ARG A 660 62.30 33.81 -0.81
N PHE A 661 61.40 32.82 -0.85
CA PHE A 661 59.97 33.01 -0.65
C PHE A 661 59.65 32.93 0.84
N ASP A 662 58.75 33.79 1.30
CA ASP A 662 58.22 33.76 2.66
C ASP A 662 56.80 33.21 2.62
N GLY A 663 56.68 31.89 2.81
CA GLY A 663 55.41 31.18 2.80
C GLY A 663 54.59 31.32 4.08
N SER A 664 55.04 32.10 5.07
CA SER A 664 54.40 32.15 6.40
C SER A 664 52.99 32.75 6.40
N GLY A 665 52.62 33.47 5.34
CA GLY A 665 51.26 33.95 5.09
C GLY A 665 50.36 32.95 4.36
N SER A 666 50.88 31.80 3.91
CA SER A 666 50.08 30.75 3.27
C SER A 666 49.23 30.04 4.32
N TYR A 667 47.95 29.81 4.03
CA TYR A 667 47.06 29.09 4.92
C TYR A 667 46.01 28.30 4.14
N ASP A 668 45.56 27.21 4.78
CA ASP A 668 44.38 26.47 4.35
C ASP A 668 43.20 26.90 5.24
N PRO A 669 42.12 27.46 4.67
CA PRO A 669 40.95 27.86 5.44
C PRO A 669 40.18 26.68 6.08
N ASP A 670 40.41 25.44 5.61
CA ASP A 670 39.48 24.32 5.82
C ASP A 670 39.97 23.25 6.82
N ALA A 671 40.96 23.50 7.67
CA ALA A 671 41.57 22.45 8.51
C ALA A 671 40.54 21.54 9.24
N GLY A 672 40.29 20.36 8.65
CA GLY A 672 39.30 19.35 9.03
C GLY A 672 39.81 17.95 8.72
N TRP A 673 39.03 16.92 9.10
CA TRP A 673 39.47 15.52 9.13
C TRP A 673 39.88 14.95 7.76
N GLU A 674 41.10 14.42 7.67
CA GLU A 674 41.61 13.68 6.50
C GLU A 674 41.49 12.15 6.70
N THR A 675 41.22 11.41 5.62
CA THR A 675 41.28 9.93 5.61
C THR A 675 42.30 9.44 4.59
N THR A 676 43.18 8.53 5.00
CA THR A 676 44.16 7.87 4.11
C THR A 676 44.20 6.37 4.37
N THR A 677 44.49 5.57 3.34
CA THR A 677 44.78 4.14 3.49
C THR A 677 46.22 3.96 4.00
N VAL A 678 46.39 3.23 5.12
CA VAL A 678 47.69 2.98 5.77
C VAL A 678 48.37 1.72 5.22
N ASP A 679 47.61 0.64 5.08
CA ASP A 679 48.06 -0.65 4.54
C ASP A 679 46.88 -1.29 3.81
N SER A 680 47.15 -1.85 2.64
CA SER A 680 46.15 -2.52 1.78
C SER A 680 46.58 -3.92 1.37
N SER A 681 47.63 -4.47 1.97
CA SER A 681 48.22 -5.76 1.60
C SER A 681 47.59 -6.89 2.39
N GLY A 682 46.42 -7.37 1.94
CA GLY A 682 45.66 -8.45 2.58
C GLY A 682 44.56 -7.96 3.51
N ARG A 683 43.99 -8.86 4.33
CA ARG A 683 42.98 -8.54 5.35
C ARG A 683 43.67 -8.05 6.63
N VAL A 684 43.97 -6.75 6.61
CA VAL A 684 44.69 -6.02 7.68
C VAL A 684 43.78 -5.05 8.44
N GLY A 685 44.22 -4.60 9.61
CA GLY A 685 43.57 -3.53 10.39
C GLY A 685 42.68 -4.00 11.54
N GLY A 686 42.64 -5.31 11.83
CA GLY A 686 41.94 -5.84 13.00
C GLY A 686 42.64 -5.47 14.31
N PHE A 687 41.88 -5.32 15.40
CA PHE A 687 42.38 -5.03 16.76
C PHE A 687 43.40 -3.88 16.82
N THR A 688 43.09 -2.78 16.12
CA THR A 688 44.03 -1.66 15.97
C THR A 688 44.15 -0.83 17.24
N SER A 689 45.37 -0.33 17.50
CA SER A 689 45.66 0.67 18.54
C SER A 689 46.58 1.74 17.97
N MET A 690 46.48 2.97 18.48
CA MET A 690 47.29 4.10 18.01
C MET A 690 47.87 4.91 19.17
N ALA A 691 49.09 5.40 18.98
CA ALA A 691 49.74 6.41 19.82
C ALA A 691 50.38 7.50 18.95
N LEU A 692 50.60 8.70 19.50
CA LEU A 692 51.29 9.79 18.80
C LEU A 692 52.68 9.99 19.38
N ASP A 693 53.68 10.15 18.52
CA ASP A 693 55.04 10.50 18.93
C ASP A 693 55.16 11.99 19.33
N SER A 694 56.35 12.41 19.77
CA SER A 694 56.64 13.80 20.15
C SER A 694 56.48 14.83 19.02
N ARG A 695 56.38 14.39 17.75
CA ARG A 695 56.12 15.24 16.57
C ARG A 695 54.65 15.22 16.16
N GLY A 696 53.80 14.50 16.90
CA GLY A 696 52.38 14.31 16.59
C GLY A 696 52.16 13.28 15.47
N TYR A 697 53.16 12.49 15.10
CA TYR A 697 53.01 11.47 14.06
C TYR A 697 52.40 10.19 14.63
N PRO A 698 51.41 9.60 13.94
CA PRO A 698 50.74 8.40 14.39
C PRO A 698 51.59 7.13 14.24
N HIS A 699 51.53 6.31 15.28
CA HIS A 699 52.10 4.97 15.43
C HIS A 699 50.93 4.00 15.63
N ILE A 700 50.78 3.00 14.77
CA ILE A 700 49.62 2.10 14.73
C ILE A 700 50.08 0.65 14.83
N SER A 701 49.53 -0.10 15.78
CA SER A 701 49.62 -1.57 15.80
C SER A 701 48.32 -2.19 15.30
N TYR A 702 48.39 -3.31 14.59
CA TYR A 702 47.22 -4.00 14.07
C TYR A 702 47.51 -5.46 13.67
N LEU A 703 46.46 -6.27 13.59
CA LEU A 703 46.49 -7.64 13.11
C LEU A 703 46.43 -7.69 11.57
N ASP A 704 47.34 -8.46 10.98
CA ASP A 704 47.17 -9.05 9.66
C ASP A 704 46.50 -10.41 9.82
N SER A 705 45.20 -10.48 9.54
CA SER A 705 44.40 -11.68 9.79
C SER A 705 44.56 -12.76 8.72
N ASP A 706 45.15 -12.44 7.57
CA ASP A 706 45.47 -13.44 6.56
C ASP A 706 46.74 -14.21 6.96
N ASN A 707 47.73 -13.52 7.53
CA ASN A 707 49.01 -14.11 7.94
C ASN A 707 49.07 -14.49 9.43
N TRP A 708 48.15 -13.97 10.25
CA TRP A 708 48.17 -14.05 11.72
C TRP A 708 49.41 -13.40 12.35
N ASP A 709 49.82 -12.27 11.77
CA ASP A 709 51.00 -11.51 12.19
C ASP A 709 50.59 -10.23 12.93
N LEU A 710 51.40 -9.81 13.90
CA LEU A 710 51.36 -8.45 14.45
C LEU A 710 52.09 -7.52 13.49
N LYS A 711 51.42 -6.48 12.99
CA LYS A 711 52.01 -5.44 12.15
C LYS A 711 52.02 -4.09 12.83
N TYR A 712 52.95 -3.26 12.38
CA TYR A 712 53.17 -1.90 12.85
C TYR A 712 53.31 -0.94 11.67
N ALA A 713 52.61 0.19 11.75
CA ALA A 713 52.68 1.27 10.79
C ALA A 713 53.01 2.60 11.49
N ARG A 714 53.89 3.40 10.89
CA ARG A 714 54.19 4.75 11.36
C ARG A 714 54.20 5.76 10.22
N TRP A 715 53.67 6.94 10.49
CA TRP A 715 53.81 8.09 9.61
C TRP A 715 55.15 8.78 9.85
N ASN A 716 55.90 9.10 8.80
CA ASN A 716 57.18 9.81 8.91
C ASN A 716 57.11 11.30 8.55
N GLY A 717 55.91 11.86 8.39
CA GLY A 717 55.68 13.21 7.88
C GLY A 717 55.39 13.28 6.37
N SER A 718 55.60 12.20 5.62
CA SER A 718 55.39 12.17 4.16
C SER A 718 54.81 10.86 3.62
N SER A 719 55.03 9.74 4.31
CA SER A 719 54.53 8.42 3.90
C SER A 719 54.34 7.49 5.11
N TRP A 720 53.47 6.51 4.94
CA TRP A 720 53.35 5.38 5.86
C TRP A 720 54.52 4.41 5.66
N ASN A 721 55.13 3.99 6.76
CA ASN A 721 56.12 2.91 6.79
C ASN A 721 55.49 1.75 7.57
N VAL A 722 55.36 0.61 6.91
CA VAL A 722 54.66 -0.57 7.42
C VAL A 722 55.64 -1.74 7.52
N GLU A 723 55.65 -2.46 8.64
CA GLU A 723 56.46 -3.65 8.86
C GLU A 723 55.75 -4.70 9.73
N GLY A 724 56.21 -5.94 9.66
CA GLY A 724 55.82 -7.01 10.59
C GLY A 724 56.66 -6.95 11.86
N VAL A 725 56.02 -7.00 13.02
CA VAL A 725 56.65 -6.97 14.34
C VAL A 725 56.95 -8.38 14.82
N ASP A 726 55.90 -9.20 14.89
CA ASP A 726 55.97 -10.61 15.26
C ASP A 726 55.22 -11.40 14.19
N THR A 727 55.93 -12.32 13.54
CA THR A 727 55.42 -13.12 12.42
C THR A 727 55.57 -14.62 12.69
N ALA A 728 55.80 -15.00 13.95
CA ALA A 728 56.02 -16.38 14.35
C ALA A 728 54.83 -16.88 15.15
N GLY A 729 53.98 -17.71 14.54
CA GLY A 729 52.81 -18.30 15.20
C GLY A 729 51.52 -17.59 14.83
N LYS A 730 50.56 -17.52 15.76
CA LYS A 730 49.33 -16.74 15.59
C LYS A 730 49.30 -15.62 16.61
N VAL A 731 49.75 -14.45 16.18
CA VAL A 731 50.08 -13.33 17.05
C VAL A 731 49.38 -12.05 16.58
N GLY A 732 49.38 -11.03 17.43
CA GLY A 732 48.87 -9.69 17.09
C GLY A 732 47.38 -9.46 17.31
N SER A 733 46.64 -10.45 17.83
CA SER A 733 45.27 -10.21 18.29
C SER A 733 45.28 -9.28 19.50
N TYR A 734 44.23 -8.47 19.63
CA TYR A 734 44.00 -7.60 20.78
C TYR A 734 45.11 -6.57 21.07
N SER A 735 45.87 -6.14 20.05
CA SER A 735 47.04 -5.28 20.24
C SER A 735 46.73 -3.92 20.91
N SER A 736 47.64 -3.45 21.76
CA SER A 736 47.64 -2.10 22.35
C SER A 736 49.03 -1.50 22.28
N ILE A 737 49.15 -0.22 21.92
CA ILE A 737 50.44 0.48 21.71
C ILE A 737 50.56 1.74 22.56
N ALA A 738 51.76 1.94 23.11
CA ALA A 738 52.22 3.20 23.70
C ALA A 738 53.60 3.57 23.14
N VAL A 739 54.00 4.84 23.24
CA VAL A 739 55.32 5.32 22.80
C VAL A 739 56.08 5.94 23.97
N ASP A 740 57.36 5.61 24.09
CA ASP A 740 58.23 6.17 25.14
C ASP A 740 58.72 7.59 24.79
N SER A 741 59.41 8.23 25.73
CA SER A 741 59.94 9.60 25.56
C SER A 741 61.01 9.73 24.47
N ASN A 742 61.51 8.62 23.92
CA ASN A 742 62.40 8.58 22.77
C ASN A 742 61.66 8.21 21.48
N ASP A 743 60.33 8.30 21.46
CA ASP A 743 59.44 7.91 20.37
C ASP A 743 59.50 6.41 20.00
N ASN A 744 59.99 5.55 20.90
CA ASN A 744 60.03 4.10 20.62
C ASN A 744 58.66 3.47 20.95
N PRO A 745 58.08 2.67 20.04
CA PRO A 745 56.83 1.96 20.30
C PRO A 745 57.00 0.73 21.22
N HIS A 746 55.98 0.53 22.05
CA HIS A 746 55.79 -0.55 23.00
C HIS A 746 54.41 -1.15 22.74
N ILE A 747 54.33 -2.45 22.46
CA ILE A 747 53.08 -3.11 22.06
C ILE A 747 52.82 -4.29 22.98
N SER A 748 51.65 -4.34 23.62
CA SER A 748 51.11 -5.57 24.21
C SER A 748 50.16 -6.24 23.24
N TYR A 749 50.15 -7.57 23.19
CA TYR A 749 49.30 -8.34 22.29
C TYR A 749 49.11 -9.77 22.78
N TYR A 750 48.15 -10.46 22.18
CA TYR A 750 47.79 -11.83 22.52
C TYR A 750 48.32 -12.82 21.46
N GLU A 751 48.98 -13.88 21.92
CA GLU A 751 49.37 -15.05 21.11
C GLU A 751 48.37 -16.19 21.33
N ILE A 752 47.86 -16.78 20.24
CA ILE A 752 47.04 -17.98 20.27
C ILE A 752 47.94 -19.21 20.08
N ILE A 753 48.13 -20.01 21.14
CA ILE A 753 48.96 -21.22 21.09
C ILE A 753 48.13 -22.41 20.57
N ASN A 754 46.93 -22.63 21.11
CA ASN A 754 46.00 -23.68 20.67
C ASN A 754 44.59 -23.13 20.42
N TYR A 755 43.86 -23.69 19.45
CA TYR A 755 42.43 -23.37 19.23
C TYR A 755 41.52 -23.73 20.42
N SER A 756 42.08 -24.37 21.45
CA SER A 756 41.43 -24.78 22.69
C SER A 756 41.96 -23.99 23.88
N LYS A 757 41.86 -22.66 23.81
CA LYS A 757 41.96 -21.72 24.95
C LYS A 757 43.25 -21.80 25.79
N ASP A 758 44.38 -21.88 25.11
CA ASP A 758 45.70 -21.61 25.70
C ASP A 758 46.34 -20.48 24.88
N GLY A 759 46.57 -19.33 25.51
CA GLY A 759 47.18 -18.18 24.87
C GLY A 759 47.98 -17.34 25.84
N ASP A 760 49.03 -16.70 25.33
CA ASP A 760 49.98 -15.94 26.12
C ASP A 760 49.77 -14.44 25.91
N LEU A 761 49.98 -13.67 26.99
CA LEU A 761 50.19 -12.24 26.88
C LEU A 761 51.64 -12.01 26.44
N LYS A 762 51.82 -11.31 25.33
CA LYS A 762 53.13 -10.94 24.78
C LYS A 762 53.36 -9.45 24.84
N TYR A 763 54.63 -9.09 24.81
CA TYR A 763 55.09 -7.72 24.73
C TYR A 763 56.23 -7.57 23.72
N ALA A 764 56.11 -6.56 22.86
CA ALA A 764 57.13 -6.17 21.89
C ALA A 764 57.57 -4.72 22.12
N LYS A 765 58.88 -4.48 22.11
CA LYS A 765 59.45 -3.13 22.20
C LYS A 765 60.47 -2.89 21.09
N TRP A 766 60.45 -1.71 20.50
CA TRP A 766 61.51 -1.26 19.61
C TRP A 766 62.77 -0.85 20.39
N THR A 767 63.91 -1.45 20.05
CA THR A 767 65.22 -1.20 20.70
C THR A 767 66.00 -0.04 20.07
N GLY A 768 65.43 0.62 19.06
CA GLY A 768 66.12 1.59 18.21
C GLY A 768 66.65 0.97 16.91
N THR A 769 66.88 -0.34 16.86
CA THR A 769 67.33 -1.04 15.64
C THR A 769 66.51 -2.28 15.29
N ASN A 770 65.92 -2.98 16.26
CA ASN A 770 65.10 -4.16 16.05
C ASN A 770 63.97 -4.26 17.10
N TRP A 771 62.96 -5.07 16.82
CA TRP A 771 61.95 -5.49 17.79
C TRP A 771 62.51 -6.52 18.77
N SER A 772 62.28 -6.30 20.06
CA SER A 772 62.51 -7.26 21.14
C SER A 772 61.16 -7.77 21.61
N ILE A 773 60.95 -9.08 21.58
CA ILE A 773 59.67 -9.73 21.91
C ILE A 773 59.86 -10.67 23.10
N GLU A 774 58.92 -10.65 24.04
CA GLU A 774 58.91 -11.53 25.21
C GLU A 774 57.49 -11.95 25.61
N THR A 775 57.40 -13.10 26.27
CA THR A 775 56.16 -13.54 26.96
C THR A 775 56.09 -12.86 28.32
N VAL A 776 54.96 -12.19 28.59
CA VAL A 776 54.69 -11.51 29.86
C VAL A 776 54.03 -12.46 30.85
N ASP A 777 52.94 -13.12 30.43
CA ASP A 777 52.19 -14.09 31.24
C ASP A 777 51.74 -15.25 30.35
N SER A 778 51.90 -16.47 30.87
CA SER A 778 51.50 -17.72 30.24
C SER A 778 50.62 -18.58 31.17
N ASP A 779 50.13 -18.01 32.28
CA ASP A 779 49.24 -18.68 33.22
C ASP A 779 47.77 -18.39 32.85
N GLY A 780 47.09 -19.40 32.30
CA GLY A 780 45.73 -19.30 31.77
C GLY A 780 45.70 -18.72 30.35
N ASP A 781 44.53 -18.34 29.87
CA ASP A 781 44.36 -17.70 28.56
C ASP A 781 44.58 -16.18 28.68
N ALA A 782 45.84 -15.80 28.88
CA ALA A 782 46.24 -14.47 29.31
C ALA A 782 46.24 -13.48 28.15
N GLY A 783 45.43 -12.40 28.26
CA GLY A 783 45.30 -11.39 27.21
C GLY A 783 44.15 -11.64 26.24
N TYR A 784 43.33 -12.66 26.49
CA TYR A 784 42.08 -12.87 25.77
C TYR A 784 41.11 -11.69 26.01
N ALA A 785 40.36 -11.27 24.98
CA ALA A 785 39.36 -10.20 25.06
C ALA A 785 39.90 -8.80 25.47
N LEU A 786 40.99 -8.38 24.82
CA LEU A 786 41.73 -7.11 24.93
C LEU A 786 42.85 -7.07 25.99
N THR A 787 43.95 -6.41 25.61
CA THR A 787 44.99 -5.91 26.50
C THR A 787 45.09 -4.39 26.33
N SER A 788 45.54 -3.69 27.38
CA SER A 788 45.81 -2.25 27.33
C SER A 788 47.16 -1.96 27.99
N ILE A 789 48.00 -1.16 27.34
CA ILE A 789 49.33 -0.77 27.83
C ILE A 789 49.43 0.74 28.11
N ALA A 790 50.12 1.10 29.18
CA ALA A 790 50.58 2.45 29.47
C ALA A 790 52.06 2.42 29.91
N LEU A 791 52.77 3.54 29.79
CA LEU A 791 54.18 3.65 30.21
C LEU A 791 54.31 4.60 31.39
N ASP A 792 55.12 4.22 32.37
CA ASP A 792 55.46 5.08 33.51
C ASP A 792 56.48 6.17 33.13
N SER A 793 56.79 7.06 34.09
CA SER A 793 57.78 8.12 33.92
C SER A 793 59.20 7.64 33.58
N ASN A 794 59.53 6.37 33.81
CA ASN A 794 60.80 5.74 33.42
C ASN A 794 60.71 5.04 32.04
N GLY A 795 59.54 5.03 31.40
CA GLY A 795 59.27 4.34 30.15
C GLY A 795 59.05 2.83 30.32
N TYR A 796 58.73 2.37 31.53
CA TYR A 796 58.43 0.96 31.80
C TYR A 796 56.96 0.64 31.52
N PRO A 797 56.67 -0.51 30.88
CA PRO A 797 55.31 -0.91 30.53
C PRO A 797 54.48 -1.39 31.72
N HIS A 798 53.22 -0.96 31.72
CA HIS A 798 52.15 -1.32 32.63
C HIS A 798 50.99 -1.84 31.78
N ILE A 799 50.62 -3.11 31.94
CA ILE A 799 49.66 -3.81 31.08
C ILE A 799 48.50 -4.32 31.93
N ALA A 800 47.27 -3.91 31.59
CA ALA A 800 46.05 -4.51 32.11
C ALA A 800 45.50 -5.53 31.11
N TYR A 801 45.06 -6.68 31.60
CA TYR A 801 44.59 -7.78 30.76
C TYR A 801 43.63 -8.68 31.52
N TYR A 802 42.79 -9.39 30.77
CA TYR A 802 41.92 -10.43 31.27
C TYR A 802 42.56 -11.80 31.08
N VAL A 803 42.32 -12.71 32.02
CA VAL A 803 42.71 -14.12 31.87
C VAL A 803 41.47 -14.99 31.84
N ASP A 804 41.21 -15.62 30.69
CA ASP A 804 40.14 -16.61 30.57
C ASP A 804 40.60 -17.98 31.12
N GLU A 805 39.60 -18.82 31.40
CA GLU A 805 39.75 -20.21 31.82
C GLU A 805 40.38 -20.39 33.22
N TYR A 806 39.59 -20.97 34.13
CA TYR A 806 39.86 -21.16 35.58
C TYR A 806 39.90 -19.91 36.46
N TYR A 807 40.39 -18.77 35.97
CA TYR A 807 40.55 -17.55 36.78
C TYR A 807 39.45 -16.51 36.56
N TYR A 808 39.16 -16.17 35.30
CA TYR A 808 38.20 -15.13 34.93
C TYR A 808 38.45 -13.78 35.63
N ASP A 809 39.72 -13.44 35.82
CA ASP A 809 40.18 -12.30 36.63
C ASP A 809 40.73 -11.15 35.76
N LEU A 810 40.69 -9.96 36.35
CA LEU A 810 41.46 -8.81 35.88
C LEU A 810 42.87 -8.92 36.46
N ARG A 811 43.88 -8.95 35.59
CA ARG A 811 45.29 -8.92 35.97
C ARG A 811 45.99 -7.66 35.50
N TYR A 812 47.08 -7.37 36.18
CA TYR A 812 47.95 -6.25 35.91
C TYR A 812 49.41 -6.70 35.96
N ALA A 813 50.13 -6.49 34.86
CA ALA A 813 51.56 -6.77 34.74
C ALA A 813 52.33 -5.44 34.63
N ARG A 814 53.43 -5.30 35.36
CA ARG A 814 54.34 -4.16 35.19
C ARG A 814 55.79 -4.62 35.15
N TRP A 815 56.60 -3.95 34.33
CA TRP A 815 58.03 -4.17 34.30
C TRP A 815 58.72 -3.32 35.36
N ASN A 816 59.57 -3.92 36.19
CA ASN A 816 60.29 -3.20 37.26
C ASN A 816 61.73 -2.80 36.90
N GLY A 817 62.15 -3.03 35.66
CA GLY A 817 63.53 -2.84 35.19
C GLY A 817 64.32 -4.14 35.01
N SER A 818 63.91 -5.24 35.64
CA SER A 818 64.54 -6.56 35.48
C SER A 818 63.58 -7.70 35.15
N ASP A 819 62.36 -7.66 35.69
CA ASP A 819 61.38 -8.73 35.58
C ASP A 819 59.94 -8.18 35.54
N TRP A 820 59.02 -9.00 35.01
CA TRP A 820 57.58 -8.75 35.08
C TRP A 820 57.04 -9.05 36.47
N ASN A 821 56.32 -8.09 37.04
CA ASN A 821 55.58 -8.23 38.28
C ASN A 821 54.08 -8.25 37.95
N ILE A 822 53.43 -9.39 38.20
CA ILE A 822 52.02 -9.65 37.88
C ILE A 822 51.20 -9.70 39.16
N GLU A 823 50.06 -9.02 39.15
CA GLU A 823 49.11 -8.94 40.26
C GLU A 823 47.68 -9.22 39.77
N VAL A 824 46.88 -9.88 40.61
CA VAL A 824 45.43 -10.04 40.41
C VAL A 824 44.73 -8.82 41.03
N VAL A 825 43.99 -8.08 40.20
CA VAL A 825 43.33 -6.83 40.57
C VAL A 825 41.91 -7.06 41.08
N ASP A 826 41.14 -7.88 40.36
CA ASP A 826 39.78 -8.31 40.74
C ASP A 826 39.57 -9.75 40.27
N SER A 827 39.03 -10.60 41.14
CA SER A 827 38.78 -12.04 40.90
C SER A 827 37.40 -12.50 41.38
N SER A 828 36.52 -11.58 41.75
CA SER A 828 35.19 -11.92 42.28
C SER A 828 34.17 -12.13 41.16
N GLY A 829 34.24 -13.32 40.54
CA GLY A 829 33.42 -13.74 39.40
C GLY A 829 34.19 -13.62 38.08
N ASN A 830 33.48 -13.70 36.95
CA ASN A 830 34.01 -13.27 35.65
C ASN A 830 34.04 -11.74 35.57
N VAL A 831 35.25 -11.21 35.69
CA VAL A 831 35.58 -9.79 35.78
C VAL A 831 36.87 -9.51 34.99
N GLY A 832 36.95 -8.35 34.34
CA GLY A 832 38.18 -7.88 33.72
C GLY A 832 38.16 -7.80 32.19
N LEU A 833 37.06 -8.20 31.54
CA LEU A 833 36.91 -8.09 30.08
C LEU A 833 37.05 -6.63 29.62
N TYR A 834 37.67 -6.47 28.44
CA TYR A 834 37.87 -5.16 27.80
C TYR A 834 38.56 -4.12 28.70
N PRO A 835 39.70 -4.45 29.34
CA PRO A 835 40.34 -3.55 30.27
C PRO A 835 41.00 -2.37 29.54
N PHE A 836 40.95 -1.19 30.15
CA PHE A 836 41.70 -0.02 29.70
C PHE A 836 42.48 0.58 30.87
N ILE A 837 43.79 0.80 30.67
CA ILE A 837 44.69 1.35 31.70
C ILE A 837 45.18 2.75 31.33
N THR A 838 45.23 3.64 32.33
CA THR A 838 46.02 4.87 32.30
C THR A 838 46.82 4.99 33.60
N LEU A 839 47.89 5.78 33.59
CA LEU A 839 48.65 6.12 34.80
C LEU A 839 48.39 7.57 35.21
N ASP A 840 48.42 7.85 36.51
CA ASP A 840 48.39 9.23 37.04
C ASP A 840 49.79 9.86 37.11
N GLY A 841 49.89 11.10 37.62
CA GLY A 841 51.16 11.80 37.75
C GLY A 841 52.15 11.20 38.76
N ASN A 842 51.78 10.15 39.49
CA ASN A 842 52.65 9.36 40.37
C ASN A 842 52.93 7.96 39.81
N ASP A 843 52.61 7.71 38.54
CA ASP A 843 52.70 6.40 37.88
C ASP A 843 51.78 5.33 38.50
N TYR A 844 50.70 5.72 39.19
CA TYR A 844 49.73 4.78 39.72
C TYR A 844 48.71 4.39 38.66
N ALA A 845 48.43 3.09 38.58
CA ALA A 845 47.53 2.52 37.59
C ALA A 845 46.06 2.79 37.91
N HIS A 846 45.31 3.18 36.89
CA HIS A 846 43.87 3.37 36.88
C HIS A 846 43.28 2.50 35.77
N ILE A 847 42.41 1.55 36.13
CA ILE A 847 41.91 0.54 35.20
C ILE A 847 40.37 0.56 35.21
N CYS A 848 39.74 0.72 34.05
CA CYS A 848 38.32 0.44 33.89
C CYS A 848 38.10 -0.86 33.10
N TYR A 849 37.05 -1.61 33.43
CA TYR A 849 36.82 -2.95 32.88
C TYR A 849 35.37 -3.39 33.02
N TYR A 850 34.95 -4.33 32.16
CA TYR A 850 33.63 -4.95 32.20
C TYR A 850 33.60 -6.17 33.13
N ALA A 851 32.67 -6.17 34.07
CA ALA A 851 32.39 -7.29 34.97
C ALA A 851 31.19 -8.09 34.46
N ALA A 852 31.45 -9.14 33.67
CA ALA A 852 30.42 -9.92 33.00
C ALA A 852 29.42 -10.58 33.96
N THR A 853 29.89 -10.98 35.15
CA THR A 853 29.05 -11.63 36.17
C THR A 853 27.85 -10.79 36.59
N ASN A 854 28.06 -9.47 36.70
CA ASN A 854 27.03 -8.54 37.18
C ASN A 854 26.56 -7.56 36.10
N THR A 855 27.09 -7.65 34.88
CA THR A 855 26.85 -6.69 33.79
C THR A 855 27.19 -5.23 34.16
N GLU A 856 28.31 -5.04 34.87
CA GLU A 856 28.76 -3.75 35.42
C GLU A 856 30.01 -3.22 34.70
N LEU A 857 30.12 -1.89 34.57
CA LEU A 857 31.41 -1.22 34.34
C LEU A 857 32.06 -0.95 35.70
N ARG A 858 33.27 -1.44 35.91
CA ARG A 858 34.04 -1.28 37.15
C ARG A 858 35.31 -0.48 36.92
N TYR A 859 35.82 0.04 38.03
CA TYR A 859 37.02 0.86 38.08
C TYR A 859 37.87 0.44 39.28
N ALA A 860 39.14 0.13 39.03
CA ALA A 860 40.16 -0.17 40.01
C ALA A 860 41.27 0.88 39.93
N ARG A 861 41.86 1.25 41.07
CA ARG A 861 43.02 2.14 41.10
C ARG A 861 44.05 1.64 42.10
N TRP A 862 45.31 1.71 41.74
CA TRP A 862 46.39 1.47 42.69
C TRP A 862 46.51 2.65 43.66
N THR A 863 46.55 2.36 44.96
CA THR A 863 46.66 3.38 46.02
C THR A 863 48.10 3.59 46.52
N GLY A 864 49.07 2.88 45.94
CA GLY A 864 50.45 2.80 46.43
C GLY A 864 50.71 1.56 47.30
N THR A 865 49.67 0.96 47.87
CA THR A 865 49.77 -0.25 48.72
C THR A 865 48.81 -1.37 48.34
N ASN A 866 47.69 -1.07 47.68
CA ASN A 866 46.67 -2.03 47.27
C ASN A 866 45.77 -1.45 46.16
N TRP A 867 45.05 -2.34 45.47
CA TRP A 867 43.97 -2.03 44.54
C TRP A 867 42.69 -1.57 45.24
#